data_AF-W5U7V2-F1
#
_entry.id   AF-W5U7V2-F1
#
_cell.length_a   1.000
_cell.length_b   1.000
_cell.length_c   1.000
_cell.angle_alpha   90.00
_cell.angle_beta   90.00
_cell.angle_gamma   90.00
#
_symmetry.space_group_name_H-M   'P 1'
#
loop_
_entity.id
_entity.type
_entity.pdbx_description
1 polymer ?
#
loop_
_entity_poly.entity_id
_entity_poly.type
_entity_poly.pdbx_seq_one_letter_code
_entity_poly.pdbx_strand_id
1 'polypeptide(L)'
;MNMDSQHSDLQAVFTDLRSGVVPAMSTEELASQISSAINCSLHILLQSPHSMTSEDTEMTGMFLTLTGKIISTLSSKSLPGDVHVFYDEAMKKLFGASNLTADLVCLMNCQDRMLSHLAAKCMASFVMYDINNSIGSDPVWKTAFTETFQSSAPNCALDTHLWALTEVIKRILKLDCVNKREILMKLLADFESSLTSLYPKLLFQDSPQHTHAAENDRDSVDLELSVCALLDLVEVLSAARRWHGLCSSIQRLAFLQTSALLHLTLSNMKEFVKKRALLLLKRILVQRAGEEWGFGDNHSNECDEEYCTDLLVMADAVLQEVEAGWLRKFHVKTQASFFGGNKVNVSDGEMKDAVMLRAVSLILIKCLEIKARHVSTQGAQRAFDVQSCLMELLAFLQQQVLQVKAVTHPCSWILVVFADQDDDLIESAKVLITLYLHQRSLSSSDSAACEWGCNPHCHFTLLLRSLSFDHTVLLDFLISDETCFLEYCVLYLKHLRDHWQDFCNACSCIENSTTETHTLSLPHFSEASVKSQLHYDPQFKVVGFRQSLVDYENSDDSEDEDKRLSNLQMSRNDEEPVAEIDMRKAGAQAVSASADTMEKISTASTEGLRGKVVLCLAELRIVISRLHSKGLFPYNPSCLLKLLLAIETKGQLENPTALQLK
;
A
#
# COMPACT_ATOMS: atom_id res chain seq x y z
N MET A 1 15.87 41.30 -20.70
CA MET A 1 14.99 41.67 -19.57
C MET A 1 15.76 41.38 -18.29
N ASN A 2 15.56 42.16 -17.21
CA ASN A 2 16.37 42.04 -16.00
C ASN A 2 15.83 40.88 -15.13
N MET A 3 16.50 39.74 -15.11
CA MET A 3 16.01 38.48 -14.50
C MET A 3 15.71 38.60 -13.01
N ASP A 4 16.48 39.41 -12.27
CA ASP A 4 16.28 39.67 -10.84
C ASP A 4 14.90 40.29 -10.52
N SER A 5 14.36 41.08 -11.46
CA SER A 5 13.02 41.67 -11.29
C SER A 5 11.91 40.63 -11.42
N GLN A 6 12.04 39.67 -12.34
CA GLN A 6 11.05 38.60 -12.52
C GLN A 6 11.01 37.62 -11.34
N HIS A 7 12.18 37.33 -10.75
CA HIS A 7 12.27 36.51 -9.54
C HIS A 7 11.59 37.19 -8.33
N SER A 8 11.83 38.49 -8.15
CA SER A 8 11.20 39.28 -7.09
C SER A 8 9.68 39.36 -7.26
N ASP A 9 9.21 39.55 -8.50
CA ASP A 9 7.78 39.62 -8.82
C ASP A 9 7.08 38.28 -8.59
N LEU A 10 7.71 37.16 -8.99
CA LEU A 10 7.21 35.80 -8.73
C LEU A 10 7.05 35.50 -7.24
N GLN A 11 8.05 35.85 -6.43
CA GLN A 11 8.03 35.61 -5.00
C GLN A 11 6.95 36.47 -4.31
N ALA A 12 6.71 37.68 -4.81
CA ALA A 12 5.60 38.51 -4.36
C ALA A 12 4.25 37.86 -4.66
N VAL A 13 4.02 37.39 -5.90
CA VAL A 13 2.75 36.71 -6.28
C VAL A 13 2.53 35.44 -5.45
N PHE A 14 3.59 34.67 -5.16
CA PHE A 14 3.48 33.48 -4.31
C PHE A 14 3.13 33.84 -2.86
N THR A 15 3.69 34.94 -2.34
CA THR A 15 3.40 35.45 -1.00
C THR A 15 1.97 35.98 -0.90
N ASP A 16 1.50 36.68 -1.93
CA ASP A 16 0.14 37.19 -2.04
C ASP A 16 -0.88 36.04 -2.10
N LEU A 17 -0.57 34.99 -2.88
CA LEU A 17 -1.40 33.78 -2.94
C LEU A 17 -1.50 33.09 -1.57
N ARG A 18 -0.38 32.93 -0.85
CA ARG A 18 -0.35 32.29 0.48
C ARG A 18 -1.07 33.13 1.55
N SER A 19 -1.03 34.45 1.41
CA SER A 19 -1.70 35.39 2.33
C SER A 19 -3.17 35.65 1.99
N GLY A 20 -3.66 35.11 0.86
CA GLY A 20 -5.05 35.31 0.42
C GLY A 20 -5.32 36.76 0.02
N VAL A 21 -4.36 37.42 -0.64
CA VAL A 21 -4.43 38.82 -1.08
C VAL A 21 -4.41 38.88 -2.60
N VAL A 22 -5.10 39.88 -3.18
CA VAL A 22 -5.03 40.15 -4.63
C VAL A 22 -3.66 40.77 -4.95
N PRO A 23 -2.89 40.21 -5.90
CA PRO A 23 -1.62 40.78 -6.33
C PRO A 23 -1.77 42.23 -6.81
N ALA A 24 -0.71 43.02 -6.65
CA ALA A 24 -0.68 44.43 -7.09
C ALA A 24 -0.67 44.62 -8.62
N MET A 25 -0.80 43.55 -9.41
CA MET A 25 -0.78 43.51 -10.86
C MET A 25 -2.14 43.11 -11.43
N SER A 26 -2.40 43.46 -12.69
CA SER A 26 -3.63 43.06 -13.39
C SER A 26 -3.63 41.58 -13.77
N THR A 27 -4.83 41.03 -14.03
CA THR A 27 -4.99 39.64 -14.50
C THR A 27 -4.31 39.39 -15.85
N GLU A 28 -4.23 40.41 -16.71
CA GLU A 28 -3.53 40.37 -18.00
C GLU A 28 -2.02 40.38 -17.84
N GLU A 29 -1.49 41.23 -16.96
CA GLU A 29 -0.05 41.26 -16.65
C GLU A 29 0.40 39.91 -16.10
N LEU A 30 -0.32 39.35 -15.11
CA LEU A 30 0.01 38.04 -14.55
C LEU A 30 -0.02 36.92 -15.61
N ALA A 31 -1.09 36.84 -16.41
CA ALA A 31 -1.19 35.82 -17.46
C ALA A 31 -0.10 35.99 -18.53
N SER A 32 0.21 37.23 -18.92
CA SER A 32 1.25 37.53 -19.91
C SER A 32 2.66 37.22 -19.40
N GLN A 33 2.94 37.47 -18.11
CA GLN A 33 4.22 37.15 -17.50
C GLN A 33 4.46 35.64 -17.47
N ILE A 34 3.46 34.87 -17.02
CA ILE A 34 3.54 33.40 -16.99
C ILE A 34 3.72 32.85 -18.41
N SER A 35 2.88 33.28 -19.36
CA SER A 35 2.95 32.80 -20.74
C SER A 35 4.26 33.19 -21.43
N SER A 36 4.75 34.42 -21.23
CA SER A 36 6.01 34.88 -21.82
C SER A 36 7.21 34.10 -21.29
N ALA A 37 7.25 33.81 -19.98
CA ALA A 37 8.34 33.05 -19.38
C ALA A 37 8.39 31.62 -19.94
N ILE A 38 7.24 30.95 -20.00
CA ILE A 38 7.12 29.60 -20.55
C ILE A 38 7.47 29.56 -22.04
N ASN A 39 6.97 30.53 -22.82
CA ASN A 39 7.25 30.61 -24.26
C ASN A 39 8.72 30.93 -24.58
N CYS A 40 9.38 31.78 -23.78
CA CYS A 40 10.81 32.04 -23.94
C CYS A 40 11.61 30.74 -23.82
N SER A 41 11.33 29.94 -22.79
CA SER A 41 12.01 28.66 -22.57
C SER A 41 11.69 27.61 -23.63
N LEU A 42 10.43 27.55 -24.08
CA LEU A 42 10.02 26.70 -25.20
C LEU A 42 10.75 27.06 -26.49
N HIS A 43 10.88 28.34 -26.79
CA HIS A 43 11.59 28.79 -27.99
C HIS A 43 13.08 28.42 -27.94
N ILE A 44 13.71 28.47 -26.76
CA ILE A 44 15.09 28.00 -26.57
C ILE A 44 15.18 26.49 -26.79
N LEU A 45 14.27 25.71 -26.19
CA LEU A 45 14.20 24.25 -26.33
C LEU A 45 13.98 23.80 -27.78
N LEU A 46 13.10 24.47 -28.52
CA LEU A 46 12.78 24.17 -29.92
C LEU A 46 13.92 24.52 -30.88
N GLN A 47 14.75 25.54 -30.55
CA GLN A 47 15.88 25.93 -31.39
C GLN A 47 17.16 25.12 -31.11
N SER A 48 17.44 24.78 -29.86
CA SER A 48 18.55 23.91 -29.48
C SER A 48 18.32 23.28 -28.09
N PRO A 49 18.17 21.94 -28.00
CA PRO A 49 17.99 21.26 -26.72
C PRO A 49 19.15 21.45 -25.73
N HIS A 50 20.33 21.86 -26.21
CA HIS A 50 21.54 22.03 -25.40
C HIS A 50 21.82 23.51 -25.04
N SER A 51 21.01 24.46 -25.49
CA SER A 51 21.23 25.90 -25.19
C SER A 51 20.47 26.41 -23.97
N MET A 52 19.65 25.57 -23.34
CA MET A 52 18.90 25.95 -22.14
C MET A 52 19.84 26.00 -20.94
N THR A 53 19.87 27.13 -20.23
CA THR A 53 20.67 27.27 -19.01
C THR A 53 19.96 26.65 -17.81
N SER A 54 20.69 26.33 -16.73
CA SER A 54 20.08 25.88 -15.46
C SER A 54 19.05 26.89 -14.95
N GLU A 55 19.36 28.18 -15.12
CA GLU A 55 18.52 29.29 -14.67
C GLU A 55 17.20 29.38 -15.45
N ASP A 56 17.22 29.15 -16.77
CA ASP A 56 16.00 29.11 -17.59
C ASP A 56 15.07 27.95 -17.19
N THR A 57 15.67 26.80 -16.86
CA THR A 57 14.97 25.60 -16.38
C THR A 57 14.34 25.83 -15.02
N GLU A 58 15.08 26.42 -14.09
CA GLU A 58 14.58 26.79 -12.76
C GLU A 58 13.43 27.80 -12.85
N MET A 59 13.59 28.85 -13.66
CA MET A 59 12.55 29.87 -13.84
C MET A 59 11.25 29.27 -14.40
N THR A 60 11.35 28.46 -15.45
CA THR A 60 10.20 27.77 -16.04
C THR A 60 9.53 26.85 -15.02
N GLY A 61 10.33 26.10 -14.26
CA GLY A 61 9.85 25.22 -13.20
C GLY A 61 9.08 25.97 -12.11
N MET A 62 9.55 27.16 -11.70
CA MET A 62 8.83 28.01 -10.75
C MET A 62 7.49 28.51 -11.30
N PHE A 63 7.45 28.99 -12.55
CA PHE A 63 6.19 29.44 -13.18
C PHE A 63 5.18 28.29 -13.34
N LEU A 64 5.63 27.09 -13.71
CA LEU A 64 4.77 25.90 -13.77
C LEU A 64 4.23 25.52 -12.38
N THR A 65 5.08 25.59 -11.36
CA THR A 65 4.70 25.28 -9.98
C THR A 65 3.71 26.30 -9.41
N LEU A 66 3.96 27.60 -9.64
CA LEU A 66 3.05 28.67 -9.26
C LEU A 66 1.69 28.50 -9.94
N THR A 67 1.69 28.25 -11.25
CA THR A 67 0.45 28.02 -12.01
C THR A 67 -0.33 26.83 -11.44
N GLY A 68 0.37 25.71 -11.16
CA GLY A 68 -0.23 24.56 -10.49
C GLY A 68 -0.85 24.87 -9.12
N LYS A 69 -0.15 25.67 -8.28
CA LYS A 69 -0.64 26.06 -6.94
C LYS A 69 -1.82 27.03 -7.00
N ILE A 70 -1.84 27.96 -7.95
CA ILE A 70 -3.00 28.83 -8.20
C ILE A 70 -4.23 27.97 -8.56
N ILE A 71 -4.06 27.01 -9.46
CA ILE A 71 -5.17 26.13 -9.88
C ILE A 71 -5.67 25.25 -8.72
N SER A 72 -4.77 24.69 -7.91
CA SER A 72 -5.16 23.85 -6.78
C SER A 72 -5.92 24.64 -5.71
N THR A 73 -5.50 25.87 -5.43
CA THR A 73 -6.16 26.75 -4.44
C THR A 73 -7.53 27.26 -4.93
N LEU A 74 -7.68 27.52 -6.23
CA LEU A 74 -9.00 27.78 -6.81
C LEU A 74 -9.94 26.58 -6.65
N SER A 75 -9.42 25.37 -6.78
CA SER A 75 -10.21 24.13 -6.70
C SER A 75 -10.63 23.77 -5.27
N SER A 76 -9.84 24.14 -4.25
CA SER A 76 -10.13 23.85 -2.84
C SER A 76 -11.09 24.84 -2.16
N LYS A 77 -11.53 25.91 -2.85
CA LYS A 77 -12.39 26.99 -2.32
C LYS A 77 -11.83 27.67 -1.04
N SER A 78 -10.51 27.61 -0.81
CA SER A 78 -9.88 28.19 0.37
C SER A 78 -9.71 29.71 0.32
N LEU A 79 -9.88 30.31 -0.87
CA LEU A 79 -9.61 31.72 -1.12
C LEU A 79 -10.83 32.64 -0.86
N PRO A 80 -10.60 33.88 -0.37
CA PRO A 80 -11.64 34.92 -0.34
C PRO A 80 -12.25 35.18 -1.72
N GLY A 81 -13.53 35.55 -1.77
CA GLY A 81 -14.28 35.68 -3.03
C GLY A 81 -13.63 36.59 -4.08
N ASP A 82 -13.13 37.75 -3.65
CA ASP A 82 -12.51 38.74 -4.54
C ASP A 82 -11.20 38.22 -5.15
N VAL A 83 -10.43 37.47 -4.35
CA VAL A 83 -9.16 36.84 -4.74
C VAL A 83 -9.41 35.66 -5.68
N HIS A 84 -10.46 34.87 -5.39
CA HIS A 84 -10.89 33.79 -6.26
C HIS A 84 -11.27 34.32 -7.65
N VAL A 85 -12.03 35.42 -7.74
CA VAL A 85 -12.41 36.02 -9.03
C VAL A 85 -11.19 36.47 -9.81
N PHE A 86 -10.22 37.12 -9.16
CA PHE A 86 -8.98 37.57 -9.79
C PHE A 86 -8.19 36.41 -10.43
N TYR A 87 -7.89 35.37 -9.64
CA TYR A 87 -7.11 34.24 -10.14
C TYR A 87 -7.88 33.39 -11.15
N ASP A 88 -9.20 33.25 -11.00
CA ASP A 88 -10.05 32.55 -11.97
C ASP A 88 -10.05 33.25 -13.33
N GLU A 89 -10.14 34.59 -13.36
CA GLU A 89 -10.04 35.37 -14.59
C GLU A 89 -8.64 35.27 -15.22
N ALA A 90 -7.59 35.33 -14.41
CA ALA A 90 -6.21 35.17 -14.88
C ALA A 90 -5.98 33.78 -15.51
N MET A 91 -6.49 32.70 -14.89
CA MET A 91 -6.38 31.34 -15.44
C MET A 91 -7.17 31.17 -16.73
N LYS A 92 -8.40 31.71 -16.81
CA LYS A 92 -9.19 31.70 -18.05
C LYS A 92 -8.47 32.41 -19.20
N LYS A 93 -7.80 33.54 -18.93
CA LYS A 93 -6.99 34.24 -19.94
C LYS A 93 -5.76 33.42 -20.35
N LEU A 94 -5.06 32.85 -19.37
CA LEU A 94 -3.84 32.06 -19.58
C LEU A 94 -4.08 30.80 -20.42
N PHE A 95 -5.14 30.04 -20.13
CA PHE A 95 -5.45 28.81 -20.88
C PHE A 95 -6.31 29.06 -22.13
N GLY A 96 -7.08 30.15 -22.17
CA GLY A 96 -7.89 30.52 -23.33
C GLY A 96 -7.11 31.33 -24.38
N ALA A 97 -6.76 32.58 -24.05
CA ALA A 97 -6.17 33.52 -25.00
C ALA A 97 -4.68 33.24 -25.28
N SER A 98 -3.92 32.82 -24.26
CA SER A 98 -2.49 32.52 -24.40
C SER A 98 -2.19 31.08 -24.82
N ASN A 99 -3.21 30.21 -24.95
CA ASN A 99 -3.09 28.79 -25.34
C ASN A 99 -1.99 28.01 -24.60
N LEU A 100 -1.86 28.25 -23.29
CA LEU A 100 -0.85 27.56 -22.46
C LEU A 100 -0.98 26.02 -22.53
N THR A 101 -2.16 25.49 -22.85
CA THR A 101 -2.35 24.05 -23.07
C THR A 101 -1.41 23.45 -24.12
N ALA A 102 -1.21 24.13 -25.26
CA ALA A 102 -0.31 23.64 -26.31
C ALA A 102 1.16 23.71 -25.87
N ASP A 103 1.53 24.78 -25.18
CA ASP A 103 2.85 24.99 -24.60
C ASP A 103 3.20 23.91 -23.57
N LEU A 104 2.25 23.55 -22.70
CA LEU A 104 2.40 22.46 -21.74
C LEU A 104 2.59 21.11 -22.42
N VAL A 105 1.86 20.80 -23.50
CA VAL A 105 2.05 19.56 -24.27
C VAL A 105 3.46 19.50 -24.85
N CYS A 106 3.95 20.61 -25.40
CA CYS A 106 5.33 20.70 -25.90
C CYS A 106 6.36 20.46 -24.78
N LEU A 107 6.16 21.06 -23.60
CA LEU A 107 7.04 20.86 -22.44
C LEU A 107 6.98 19.43 -21.88
N MET A 108 5.81 18.80 -21.83
CA MET A 108 5.68 17.39 -21.44
C MET A 108 6.47 16.46 -22.38
N ASN A 109 6.66 16.86 -23.64
CA ASN A 109 7.42 16.09 -24.62
C ASN A 109 8.93 16.41 -24.64
N CYS A 110 9.41 17.27 -23.74
CA CYS A 110 10.82 17.64 -23.70
C CYS A 110 11.71 16.52 -23.10
N GLN A 111 13.01 16.56 -23.39
CA GLN A 111 13.97 15.56 -22.89
C GLN A 111 14.36 15.78 -21.41
N ASP A 112 14.18 17.00 -20.89
CA ASP A 112 14.44 17.28 -19.49
C ASP A 112 13.33 16.67 -18.63
N ARG A 113 13.67 15.60 -17.89
CA ARG A 113 12.70 14.84 -17.09
C ARG A 113 12.06 15.66 -15.97
N MET A 114 12.78 16.64 -15.42
CA MET A 114 12.24 17.50 -14.35
C MET A 114 11.20 18.46 -14.92
N LEU A 115 11.54 19.18 -16.00
CA LEU A 115 10.60 20.09 -16.66
C LEU A 115 9.40 19.35 -17.23
N SER A 116 9.62 18.22 -17.88
CA SER A 116 8.56 17.38 -18.42
C SER A 116 7.60 16.91 -17.32
N HIS A 117 8.12 16.51 -16.15
CA HIS A 117 7.30 16.14 -15.00
C HIS A 117 6.55 17.33 -14.37
N LEU A 118 7.19 18.49 -14.21
CA LEU A 118 6.53 19.71 -13.71
C LEU A 118 5.42 20.18 -14.65
N ALA A 119 5.64 20.08 -15.97
CA ALA A 119 4.63 20.36 -16.97
C ALA A 119 3.46 19.38 -16.88
N ALA A 120 3.72 18.08 -16.68
CA ALA A 120 2.70 17.07 -16.46
C ALA A 120 1.87 17.35 -15.18
N LYS A 121 2.51 17.78 -14.09
CA LYS A 121 1.84 18.17 -12.83
C LYS A 121 0.98 19.42 -13.00
N CYS A 122 1.46 20.41 -13.76
CA CYS A 122 0.69 21.59 -14.12
C CYS A 122 -0.52 21.21 -14.99
N MET A 123 -0.31 20.37 -16.03
CA MET A 123 -1.37 19.85 -16.90
C MET A 123 -2.44 19.10 -16.11
N ALA A 124 -2.06 18.19 -15.19
CA ALA A 124 -3.02 17.47 -14.35
C ALA A 124 -3.86 18.43 -13.47
N SER A 125 -3.27 19.53 -12.99
CA SER A 125 -3.98 20.56 -12.24
C SER A 125 -4.97 21.31 -13.13
N PHE A 126 -4.55 21.69 -14.33
CA PHE A 126 -5.40 22.33 -15.32
C PHE A 126 -6.59 21.44 -15.72
N VAL A 127 -6.36 20.15 -16.01
CA VAL A 127 -7.43 19.21 -16.38
C VAL A 127 -8.49 19.11 -15.27
N MET A 128 -8.09 19.11 -14.00
CA MET A 128 -9.04 19.12 -12.89
C MET A 128 -9.88 20.41 -12.84
N TYR A 129 -9.26 21.55 -13.10
CA TYR A 129 -9.94 22.83 -13.18
C TYR A 129 -10.90 22.92 -14.38
N ASP A 130 -10.50 22.39 -15.54
CA ASP A 130 -11.33 22.29 -16.75
C ASP A 130 -12.56 21.41 -16.51
N ILE A 131 -12.37 20.23 -15.91
CA ILE A 131 -13.45 19.31 -15.55
C ILE A 131 -14.48 19.98 -14.60
N ASN A 132 -14.00 20.74 -13.62
CA ASN A 132 -14.87 21.40 -12.63
C ASN A 132 -15.65 22.58 -13.21
N ASN A 133 -15.03 23.34 -14.13
CA ASN A 133 -15.59 24.60 -14.63
C ASN A 133 -16.23 24.48 -16.02
N SER A 134 -16.15 23.31 -16.67
CA SER A 134 -16.73 23.03 -17.99
C SER A 134 -16.35 24.11 -19.01
N ILE A 135 -15.08 24.52 -19.04
CA ILE A 135 -14.58 25.51 -20.00
C ILE A 135 -14.71 24.86 -21.38
N GLY A 136 -15.73 25.26 -22.12
CA GLY A 136 -16.17 24.55 -23.32
C GLY A 136 -15.09 24.35 -24.38
N SER A 137 -14.91 23.07 -24.77
CA SER A 137 -14.70 22.58 -26.14
C SER A 137 -13.63 23.25 -27.00
N ASP A 138 -12.36 22.85 -26.79
CA ASP A 138 -11.61 21.97 -27.70
C ASP A 138 -10.33 21.49 -26.97
N PRO A 139 -10.34 20.32 -26.31
CA PRO A 139 -9.27 19.99 -25.38
C PRO A 139 -8.06 19.45 -26.15
N VAL A 140 -7.20 20.36 -26.61
CA VAL A 140 -5.88 20.11 -27.20
C VAL A 140 -5.09 19.06 -26.42
N TRP A 141 -5.25 19.05 -25.09
CA TRP A 141 -4.62 18.05 -24.23
C TRP A 141 -5.19 16.63 -24.44
N LYS A 142 -6.49 16.44 -24.68
CA LYS A 142 -7.08 15.12 -24.93
C LYS A 142 -6.60 14.52 -26.24
N THR A 143 -6.50 15.33 -27.29
CA THR A 143 -5.97 14.88 -28.58
C THR A 143 -4.51 14.51 -28.44
N ALA A 144 -3.70 15.34 -27.76
CA ALA A 144 -2.31 15.03 -27.48
C ALA A 144 -2.13 13.72 -26.69
N PHE A 145 -2.91 13.51 -25.62
CA PHE A 145 -2.86 12.26 -24.84
C PHE A 145 -3.23 11.05 -25.70
N THR A 146 -4.30 11.17 -26.49
CA THR A 146 -4.77 10.09 -27.37
C THR A 146 -3.73 9.74 -28.44
N GLU A 147 -3.14 10.73 -29.09
CA GLU A 147 -2.09 10.56 -30.10
C GLU A 147 -0.84 9.92 -29.50
N THR A 148 -0.41 10.39 -28.32
CA THR A 148 0.75 9.83 -27.60
C THR A 148 0.51 8.35 -27.26
N PHE A 149 -0.67 8.00 -26.71
CA PHE A 149 -1.01 6.62 -26.39
C PHE A 149 -1.14 5.73 -27.64
N GLN A 150 -1.57 6.28 -28.78
CA GLN A 150 -1.63 5.54 -30.04
C GLN A 150 -0.24 5.29 -30.65
N SER A 151 0.68 6.25 -30.53
CA SER A 151 2.04 6.16 -31.09
C SER A 151 2.87 5.01 -30.50
N SER A 152 2.54 4.58 -29.27
CA SER A 152 3.04 3.36 -28.60
C SER A 152 4.57 3.23 -28.43
N ALA A 153 5.35 4.26 -28.76
CA ALA A 153 6.79 4.24 -28.58
C ALA A 153 7.14 4.59 -27.11
N PRO A 154 7.89 3.74 -26.39
CA PRO A 154 8.32 4.06 -25.04
C PRO A 154 9.29 5.25 -25.07
N ASN A 155 8.92 6.33 -24.39
CA ASN A 155 9.69 7.56 -24.31
C ASN A 155 9.19 8.44 -23.14
N CYS A 156 9.95 9.49 -22.83
CA CYS A 156 9.62 10.46 -21.78
C CYS A 156 8.21 11.08 -21.96
N ALA A 157 7.79 11.32 -23.20
CA ALA A 157 6.45 11.84 -23.50
C ALA A 157 5.35 10.87 -23.04
N LEU A 158 5.45 9.60 -23.40
CA LEU A 158 4.50 8.58 -22.98
C LEU A 158 4.43 8.47 -21.46
N ASP A 159 5.58 8.47 -20.79
CA ASP A 159 5.69 8.40 -19.33
C ASP A 159 4.94 9.55 -18.65
N THR A 160 5.14 10.78 -19.13
CA THR A 160 4.52 11.97 -18.54
C THR A 160 3.04 12.10 -18.83
N HIS A 161 2.58 11.65 -20.00
CA HIS A 161 1.15 11.59 -20.32
C HIS A 161 0.43 10.53 -19.48
N LEU A 162 1.03 9.34 -19.30
CA LEU A 162 0.51 8.30 -18.40
C LEU A 162 0.47 8.78 -16.95
N TRP A 163 1.55 9.44 -16.50
CA TRP A 163 1.62 10.00 -15.15
C TRP A 163 0.57 11.10 -14.93
N ALA A 164 0.41 12.03 -15.87
CA ALA A 164 -0.59 13.09 -15.78
C ALA A 164 -2.01 12.52 -15.68
N LEU A 165 -2.35 11.52 -16.52
CA LEU A 165 -3.66 10.85 -16.45
C LEU A 165 -3.86 10.12 -15.11
N THR A 166 -2.82 9.44 -14.62
CA THR A 166 -2.81 8.77 -13.31
C THR A 166 -3.13 9.76 -12.19
N GLU A 167 -2.47 10.93 -12.21
CA GLU A 167 -2.66 11.99 -11.22
C GLU A 167 -4.04 12.63 -11.30
N VAL A 168 -4.57 12.87 -12.52
CA VAL A 168 -5.94 13.36 -12.73
C VAL A 168 -6.96 12.40 -12.10
N ILE A 169 -6.85 11.09 -12.36
CA ILE A 169 -7.78 10.12 -11.80
C ILE A 169 -7.66 10.09 -10.27
N LYS A 170 -6.44 10.10 -9.71
CA LYS A 170 -6.24 10.18 -8.24
C LYS A 170 -6.94 11.39 -7.64
N ARG A 171 -6.82 12.57 -8.25
CA ARG A 171 -7.49 13.78 -7.77
C ARG A 171 -9.01 13.71 -7.89
N ILE A 172 -9.55 13.11 -8.94
CA ILE A 172 -11.01 12.87 -9.07
C ILE A 172 -11.51 11.98 -7.93
N LEU A 173 -10.77 10.92 -7.59
CA LEU A 173 -11.12 10.03 -6.48
C LEU A 173 -11.11 10.77 -5.13
N LYS A 174 -10.22 11.75 -4.94
CA LYS A 174 -10.15 12.61 -3.75
C LYS A 174 -11.18 13.74 -3.67
N LEU A 175 -11.90 14.07 -4.75
CA LEU A 175 -12.86 15.18 -4.72
C LEU A 175 -13.96 14.96 -3.67
N ASP A 176 -14.50 16.01 -3.06
CA ASP A 176 -15.72 15.89 -2.25
C ASP A 176 -16.96 16.24 -3.08
N CYS A 177 -17.28 15.40 -4.08
CA CYS A 177 -18.42 15.62 -4.97
C CYS A 177 -19.28 14.36 -5.16
N VAL A 178 -20.58 14.55 -5.44
CA VAL A 178 -21.54 13.46 -5.65
C VAL A 178 -21.38 12.81 -7.04
N ASN A 179 -20.86 13.56 -8.02
CA ASN A 179 -20.84 13.15 -9.43
C ASN A 179 -19.51 12.48 -9.87
N LYS A 180 -18.68 11.99 -8.94
CA LYS A 180 -17.36 11.38 -9.24
C LYS A 180 -17.44 10.33 -10.34
N ARG A 181 -18.42 9.44 -10.24
CA ARG A 181 -18.62 8.33 -11.18
C ARG A 181 -18.86 8.86 -12.60
N GLU A 182 -19.72 9.85 -12.77
CA GLU A 182 -20.04 10.42 -14.08
C GLU A 182 -18.85 11.16 -14.69
N ILE A 183 -18.10 11.91 -13.86
CA ILE A 183 -16.87 12.59 -14.27
C ILE A 183 -15.85 11.58 -14.78
N LEU A 184 -15.63 10.51 -14.00
CA LEU A 184 -14.71 9.44 -14.38
C LEU A 184 -15.17 8.75 -15.67
N MET A 185 -16.46 8.45 -15.80
CA MET A 185 -17.02 7.80 -16.98
C MET A 185 -16.75 8.61 -18.26
N LYS A 186 -16.98 9.94 -18.20
CA LYS A 186 -16.71 10.85 -19.33
C LYS A 186 -15.23 10.92 -19.65
N LEU A 187 -14.37 11.03 -18.65
CA LEU A 187 -12.92 11.09 -18.83
C LEU A 187 -12.38 9.80 -19.48
N LEU A 188 -12.76 8.64 -18.95
CA LEU A 188 -12.23 7.35 -19.40
C LEU A 188 -12.75 6.93 -20.78
N ALA A 189 -13.97 7.35 -21.16
CA ALA A 189 -14.53 7.07 -22.48
C ALA A 189 -13.66 7.62 -23.62
N ASP A 190 -13.05 8.79 -23.42
CA ASP A 190 -12.19 9.43 -24.42
C ASP A 190 -10.89 8.63 -24.68
N PHE A 191 -10.41 7.87 -23.70
CA PHE A 191 -9.14 7.12 -23.77
C PHE A 191 -9.29 5.61 -23.92
N GLU A 192 -10.52 5.09 -24.02
CA GLU A 192 -10.78 3.65 -24.00
C GLU A 192 -10.08 2.92 -25.16
N SER A 193 -10.18 3.45 -26.38
CA SER A 193 -9.57 2.83 -27.57
C SER A 193 -8.04 2.88 -27.54
N SER A 194 -7.46 4.02 -27.12
CA SER A 194 -6.02 4.23 -27.13
C SER A 194 -5.31 3.39 -26.06
N LEU A 195 -5.83 3.38 -24.82
CA LEU A 195 -5.26 2.59 -23.73
C LEU A 195 -5.42 1.08 -23.93
N THR A 196 -6.56 0.63 -24.46
CA THR A 196 -6.76 -0.79 -24.80
C THR A 196 -5.76 -1.26 -25.84
N SER A 197 -5.38 -0.39 -26.79
CA SER A 197 -4.36 -0.70 -27.79
C SER A 197 -2.93 -0.63 -27.26
N LEU A 198 -2.67 0.27 -26.31
CA LEU A 198 -1.34 0.53 -25.73
C LEU A 198 -0.90 -0.61 -24.80
N TYR A 199 -1.81 -1.08 -23.96
CA TYR A 199 -1.53 -2.07 -22.92
C TYR A 199 -0.83 -3.35 -23.45
N PRO A 200 -1.38 -4.07 -24.46
CA PRO A 200 -0.71 -5.26 -24.98
C PRO A 200 0.61 -4.94 -25.69
N LYS A 201 0.74 -3.78 -26.34
CA LYS A 201 1.99 -3.40 -27.04
C LYS A 201 3.16 -3.17 -26.09
N LEU A 202 2.91 -2.66 -24.88
CA LEU A 202 3.95 -2.45 -23.87
C LEU A 202 4.30 -3.74 -23.11
N LEU A 203 3.33 -4.64 -22.91
CA LEU A 203 3.55 -5.88 -22.14
C LEU A 203 4.00 -7.08 -22.99
N PHE A 204 3.58 -7.14 -24.26
CA PHE A 204 3.87 -8.23 -25.19
C PHE A 204 4.72 -7.73 -26.36
N GLN A 205 5.92 -7.23 -26.09
CA GLN A 205 6.91 -7.06 -27.16
C GLN A 205 7.59 -8.41 -27.43
N ASP A 206 6.96 -9.21 -28.30
CA ASP A 206 7.67 -10.29 -28.98
C ASP A 206 8.78 -9.66 -29.83
N SER A 207 10.05 -9.90 -29.51
CA SER A 207 11.10 -9.72 -30.51
C SER A 207 11.96 -10.97 -30.61
N PRO A 208 11.68 -11.83 -31.60
CA PRO A 208 12.68 -12.67 -32.22
C PRO A 208 13.28 -12.02 -33.49
N GLN A 209 13.15 -10.70 -33.71
CA GLN A 209 13.61 -10.05 -34.94
C GLN A 209 14.41 -8.76 -34.72
N HIS A 210 15.33 -8.73 -33.76
CA HIS A 210 16.51 -7.86 -33.85
C HIS A 210 17.76 -8.65 -33.45
N THR A 211 18.08 -9.65 -34.27
CA THR A 211 19.43 -10.22 -34.34
C THR A 211 20.39 -9.11 -34.78
N HIS A 212 21.34 -8.78 -33.91
CA HIS A 212 22.56 -8.01 -34.19
C HIS A 212 22.41 -6.52 -34.51
N ALA A 213 22.09 -5.73 -33.50
CA ALA A 213 22.72 -4.42 -33.31
C ALA A 213 22.89 -4.21 -31.80
N ALA A 214 24.01 -3.64 -31.37
CA ALA A 214 24.31 -3.40 -29.96
C ALA A 214 23.07 -2.83 -29.24
N GLU A 215 22.59 -3.56 -28.23
CA GLU A 215 21.46 -3.15 -27.39
C GLU A 215 21.73 -1.74 -26.87
N ASN A 216 20.99 -0.75 -27.36
CA ASN A 216 20.99 0.58 -26.78
C ASN A 216 20.39 0.45 -25.37
N ASP A 217 21.24 0.44 -24.34
CA ASP A 217 20.84 0.39 -22.93
C ASP A 217 19.76 1.45 -22.58
N ARG A 218 19.72 2.56 -23.33
CA ARG A 218 18.68 3.59 -23.22
C ARG A 218 17.27 3.14 -23.62
N ASP A 219 17.11 2.44 -24.74
CA ASP A 219 15.78 2.02 -25.24
C ASP A 219 15.14 1.00 -24.29
N SER A 220 15.98 0.19 -23.62
CA SER A 220 15.57 -0.73 -22.56
C SER A 220 15.10 0.00 -21.30
N VAL A 221 15.84 1.03 -20.85
CA VAL A 221 15.46 1.84 -19.68
C VAL A 221 14.15 2.60 -19.90
N ASP A 222 13.95 3.18 -21.08
CA ASP A 222 12.74 3.95 -21.37
C ASP A 222 11.51 3.03 -21.43
N LEU A 223 11.64 1.81 -21.99
CA LEU A 223 10.57 0.81 -21.93
C LEU A 223 10.20 0.43 -20.49
N GLU A 224 11.19 0.19 -19.62
CA GLU A 224 10.96 -0.17 -18.22
C GLU A 224 10.23 0.94 -17.44
N LEU A 225 10.53 2.21 -17.74
CA LEU A 225 9.86 3.38 -17.16
C LEU A 225 8.43 3.52 -17.67
N SER A 226 8.22 3.37 -18.98
CA SER A 226 6.87 3.40 -19.57
C SER A 226 5.98 2.27 -19.05
N VAL A 227 6.52 1.06 -18.88
CA VAL A 227 5.79 -0.05 -18.26
C VAL A 227 5.44 0.29 -16.81
N CYS A 228 6.36 0.89 -16.06
CA CYS A 228 6.08 1.33 -14.70
C CYS A 228 4.96 2.38 -14.62
N ALA A 229 4.99 3.40 -15.49
CA ALA A 229 3.96 4.42 -15.55
C ALA A 229 2.60 3.83 -15.95
N LEU A 230 2.59 2.83 -16.85
CA LEU A 230 1.37 2.09 -17.19
C LEU A 230 0.84 1.31 -15.99
N LEU A 231 1.70 0.60 -15.24
CA LEU A 231 1.29 -0.16 -14.06
C LEU A 231 0.69 0.75 -12.97
N ASP A 232 1.21 1.96 -12.80
CA ASP A 232 0.63 2.95 -11.88
C ASP A 232 -0.76 3.40 -12.32
N LEU A 233 -0.95 3.65 -13.62
CA LEU A 233 -2.25 3.99 -14.17
C LEU A 233 -3.24 2.85 -13.95
N VAL A 234 -2.81 1.60 -14.20
CA VAL A 234 -3.63 0.41 -14.00
C VAL A 234 -4.00 0.21 -12.52
N GLU A 235 -3.11 0.55 -11.59
CA GLU A 235 -3.41 0.54 -10.15
C GLU A 235 -4.53 1.53 -9.81
N VAL A 236 -4.42 2.78 -10.30
CA VAL A 236 -5.43 3.81 -10.07
C VAL A 236 -6.77 3.43 -10.70
N LEU A 237 -6.76 2.85 -11.90
CA LEU A 237 -7.97 2.37 -12.57
C LEU A 237 -8.65 1.23 -11.78
N SER A 238 -7.86 0.32 -11.22
CA SER A 238 -8.33 -0.80 -10.40
C SER A 238 -8.91 -0.31 -9.06
N ALA A 239 -8.26 0.68 -8.44
CA ALA A 239 -8.81 1.39 -7.29
C ALA A 239 -10.15 2.04 -7.66
N ALA A 240 -10.19 2.83 -8.73
CA ALA A 240 -11.42 3.50 -9.17
C ALA A 240 -12.59 2.52 -9.40
N ARG A 241 -12.32 1.32 -9.94
CA ARG A 241 -13.33 0.25 -10.09
C ARG A 241 -13.87 -0.26 -8.76
N ARG A 242 -13.00 -0.41 -7.76
CA ARG A 242 -13.35 -0.82 -6.40
C ARG A 242 -14.25 0.21 -5.72
N TRP A 243 -13.84 1.48 -5.74
CA TRP A 243 -14.50 2.54 -4.96
C TRP A 243 -15.75 3.12 -5.65
N HIS A 244 -15.83 3.11 -6.98
CA HIS A 244 -16.91 3.78 -7.73
C HIS A 244 -17.63 2.91 -8.76
N GLY A 245 -17.35 1.61 -8.77
CA GLY A 245 -17.98 0.68 -9.70
C GLY A 245 -17.40 0.76 -11.12
N LEU A 246 -17.99 -0.01 -12.05
CA LEU A 246 -17.57 -0.03 -13.44
C LEU A 246 -18.02 1.25 -14.16
N CYS A 247 -17.05 1.96 -14.75
CA CYS A 247 -17.19 3.17 -15.55
C CYS A 247 -16.68 2.96 -16.99
N SER A 248 -15.64 2.15 -17.18
CA SER A 248 -15.10 1.80 -18.51
C SER A 248 -14.41 0.43 -18.48
N SER A 249 -14.31 -0.22 -19.65
CA SER A 249 -13.65 -1.52 -19.79
C SER A 249 -12.16 -1.49 -19.42
N ILE A 250 -11.49 -0.34 -19.57
CA ILE A 250 -10.07 -0.18 -19.23
C ILE A 250 -9.79 -0.38 -17.73
N GLN A 251 -10.80 -0.22 -16.87
CA GLN A 251 -10.64 -0.51 -15.45
C GLN A 251 -10.50 -2.01 -15.17
N ARG A 252 -10.87 -2.86 -16.13
CA ARG A 252 -10.79 -4.32 -16.02
C ARG A 252 -9.48 -4.88 -16.58
N LEU A 253 -8.56 -4.03 -17.06
CA LEU A 253 -7.31 -4.48 -17.71
C LEU A 253 -6.48 -5.43 -16.85
N ALA A 254 -6.25 -5.10 -15.57
CA ALA A 254 -5.47 -5.95 -14.67
C ALA A 254 -6.09 -7.34 -14.46
N PHE A 255 -7.42 -7.40 -14.39
CA PHE A 255 -8.19 -8.62 -14.14
C PHE A 255 -8.23 -9.52 -15.38
N LEU A 256 -8.42 -8.93 -16.56
CA LEU A 256 -8.50 -9.66 -17.82
C LEU A 256 -7.14 -10.11 -18.35
N GLN A 257 -6.07 -9.38 -18.00
CA GLN A 257 -4.72 -9.60 -18.53
C GLN A 257 -3.74 -10.02 -17.43
N THR A 258 -4.22 -10.76 -16.43
CA THR A 258 -3.39 -11.21 -15.32
C THR A 258 -2.24 -12.13 -15.77
N SER A 259 -2.49 -13.04 -16.73
CA SER A 259 -1.42 -13.87 -17.33
C SER A 259 -0.31 -13.04 -17.96
N ALA A 260 -0.64 -11.91 -18.61
CA ALA A 260 0.35 -10.98 -19.17
C ALA A 260 1.28 -10.43 -18.09
N LEU A 261 0.70 -9.99 -16.97
CA LEU A 261 1.43 -9.44 -15.82
C LEU A 261 2.31 -10.50 -15.17
N LEU A 262 1.87 -11.77 -15.11
CA LEU A 262 2.67 -12.88 -14.62
C LEU A 262 3.80 -13.27 -15.59
N HIS A 263 3.58 -13.20 -16.90
CA HIS A 263 4.65 -13.42 -17.87
C HIS A 263 5.69 -12.28 -17.86
N LEU A 264 5.27 -11.04 -17.56
CA LEU A 264 6.18 -9.92 -17.33
C LEU A 264 7.18 -10.22 -16.20
N THR A 265 6.77 -10.95 -15.15
CA THR A 265 7.70 -11.34 -14.06
C THR A 265 8.74 -12.36 -14.50
N LEU A 266 8.47 -13.13 -15.56
CA LEU A 266 9.40 -14.09 -16.16
C LEU A 266 10.28 -13.47 -17.26
N SER A 267 10.00 -12.23 -17.66
CA SER A 267 10.73 -11.53 -18.72
C SER A 267 12.15 -11.12 -18.29
N ASN A 268 12.91 -10.58 -19.25
CA ASN A 268 14.27 -10.06 -19.03
C ASN A 268 14.30 -8.64 -18.43
N MET A 269 13.14 -8.04 -18.11
CA MET A 269 13.05 -6.71 -17.49
C MET A 269 13.76 -6.66 -16.13
N LYS A 270 14.19 -5.47 -15.71
CA LYS A 270 14.75 -5.27 -14.36
C LYS A 270 13.76 -5.63 -13.26
N GLU A 271 14.31 -6.01 -12.10
CA GLU A 271 13.54 -6.52 -10.96
C GLU A 271 12.53 -5.50 -10.40
N PHE A 272 12.79 -4.19 -10.50
CA PHE A 272 11.83 -3.19 -10.02
C PHE A 272 10.51 -3.23 -10.82
N VAL A 273 10.57 -3.52 -12.13
CA VAL A 273 9.37 -3.67 -12.98
C VAL A 273 8.59 -4.91 -12.56
N LYS A 274 9.29 -6.04 -12.39
CA LYS A 274 8.70 -7.30 -11.92
C LYS A 274 8.04 -7.16 -10.55
N LYS A 275 8.74 -6.49 -9.63
CA LYS A 275 8.26 -6.17 -8.29
C LYS A 275 7.01 -5.30 -8.34
N ARG A 276 6.98 -4.28 -9.21
CA ARG A 276 5.81 -3.40 -9.38
C ARG A 276 4.60 -4.18 -9.89
N ALA A 277 4.79 -5.08 -10.85
CA ALA A 277 3.72 -5.94 -11.35
C ALA A 277 3.16 -6.88 -10.27
N LEU A 278 4.03 -7.52 -9.48
CA LEU A 278 3.60 -8.37 -8.36
C LEU A 278 2.87 -7.57 -7.27
N LEU A 279 3.37 -6.39 -6.92
CA LEU A 279 2.71 -5.55 -5.91
C LEU A 279 1.35 -5.04 -6.39
N LEU A 280 1.20 -4.72 -7.68
CA LEU A 280 -0.10 -4.40 -8.29
C LEU A 280 -1.07 -5.58 -8.12
N LEU A 281 -0.67 -6.79 -8.53
CA LEU A 281 -1.51 -7.98 -8.39
C LEU A 281 -1.88 -8.24 -6.93
N LYS A 282 -0.92 -8.13 -6.00
CA LYS A 282 -1.12 -8.27 -4.56
C LYS A 282 -2.18 -7.29 -4.05
N ARG A 283 -2.01 -5.99 -4.33
CA ARG A 283 -2.91 -4.93 -3.85
C ARG A 283 -4.33 -5.12 -4.38
N ILE A 284 -4.51 -5.54 -5.63
CA ILE A 284 -5.85 -5.81 -6.19
C ILE A 284 -6.50 -7.01 -5.48
N LEU A 285 -5.78 -8.13 -5.32
CA LEU A 285 -6.32 -9.36 -4.72
C LEU A 285 -6.61 -9.25 -3.22
N VAL A 286 -5.77 -8.50 -2.48
CA VAL A 286 -6.00 -8.17 -1.07
C VAL A 286 -7.03 -7.05 -0.93
N GLN A 287 -7.54 -6.51 -2.04
CA GLN A 287 -8.57 -5.48 -2.03
C GLN A 287 -8.10 -4.16 -1.40
N ARG A 288 -6.79 -3.87 -1.52
CA ARG A 288 -6.09 -2.70 -0.97
C ARG A 288 -5.59 -1.71 -2.03
N ALA A 289 -6.10 -1.81 -3.25
CA ALA A 289 -5.69 -0.93 -4.35
C ALA A 289 -6.07 0.54 -4.05
N GLY A 290 -5.05 1.39 -3.95
CA GLY A 290 -5.20 2.82 -3.66
C GLY A 290 -5.40 3.20 -2.19
N GLU A 291 -5.24 2.26 -1.24
CA GLU A 291 -5.31 2.57 0.20
C GLU A 291 -4.27 3.61 0.64
N GLU A 292 -3.07 3.57 0.05
CA GLU A 292 -2.00 4.54 0.30
C GLU A 292 -2.38 5.99 -0.04
N TRP A 293 -3.46 6.21 -0.78
CA TRP A 293 -3.87 7.54 -1.25
C TRP A 293 -4.89 8.22 -0.32
N GLY A 294 -5.33 7.55 0.74
CA GLY A 294 -6.16 8.15 1.80
C GLY A 294 -7.54 8.57 1.31
N PHE A 295 -8.19 7.76 0.46
CA PHE A 295 -9.60 7.99 0.11
C PHE A 295 -10.45 7.65 1.33
N GLY A 296 -11.01 8.65 2.00
CA GLY A 296 -11.65 8.50 3.31
C GLY A 296 -12.65 7.35 3.45
N ASP A 297 -12.81 6.86 4.68
CA ASP A 297 -13.52 5.65 5.13
C ASP A 297 -15.03 5.52 4.82
N ASN A 298 -15.60 6.40 4.00
CA ASN A 298 -17.06 6.45 3.78
C ASN A 298 -17.58 5.50 2.69
N HIS A 299 -16.81 4.47 2.32
CA HIS A 299 -17.18 3.59 1.23
C HIS A 299 -17.56 2.20 1.74
N SER A 300 -18.74 1.73 1.34
CA SER A 300 -19.26 0.43 1.74
C SER A 300 -18.31 -0.68 1.31
N ASN A 301 -17.87 -1.51 2.26
CA ASN A 301 -17.17 -2.78 2.01
C ASN A 301 -18.01 -3.81 1.23
N GLU A 302 -19.20 -3.44 0.77
CA GLU A 302 -20.04 -4.26 -0.09
C GLU A 302 -19.43 -4.31 -1.50
N CYS A 303 -18.71 -5.39 -1.72
CA CYS A 303 -18.20 -5.78 -3.01
C CYS A 303 -19.37 -6.04 -3.98
N ASP A 304 -19.47 -5.21 -5.02
CA ASP A 304 -20.35 -5.43 -6.17
C ASP A 304 -20.17 -6.86 -6.73
N GLU A 305 -21.27 -7.57 -7.05
CA GLU A 305 -21.23 -8.94 -7.58
C GLU A 305 -20.37 -9.02 -8.86
N GLU A 306 -20.38 -7.96 -9.67
CA GLU A 306 -19.54 -7.84 -10.86
C GLU A 306 -18.05 -7.73 -10.50
N TYR A 307 -17.70 -7.03 -9.41
CA TYR A 307 -16.31 -6.94 -8.94
C TYR A 307 -15.80 -8.26 -8.37
N CYS A 308 -16.66 -8.99 -7.64
CA CYS A 308 -16.39 -10.38 -7.24
C CYS A 308 -16.07 -11.27 -8.45
N THR A 309 -16.81 -11.09 -9.54
CA THR A 309 -16.60 -11.81 -10.80
C THR A 309 -15.25 -11.46 -11.43
N ASP A 310 -14.90 -10.17 -11.48
CA ASP A 310 -13.59 -9.72 -12.00
C ASP A 310 -12.43 -10.29 -11.16
N LEU A 311 -12.55 -10.29 -9.83
CA LEU A 311 -11.58 -10.92 -8.92
C LEU A 311 -11.46 -12.43 -9.14
N LEU A 312 -12.56 -13.12 -9.43
CA LEU A 312 -12.54 -14.54 -9.74
C LEU A 312 -11.80 -14.83 -11.05
N VAL A 313 -12.04 -14.03 -12.10
CA VAL A 313 -11.33 -14.15 -13.39
C VAL A 313 -9.82 -14.00 -13.17
N MET A 314 -9.41 -13.00 -12.39
CA MET A 314 -8.02 -12.78 -12.01
C MET A 314 -7.45 -13.98 -11.23
N ALA A 315 -8.18 -14.48 -10.23
CA ALA A 315 -7.75 -15.63 -9.43
C ALA A 315 -7.60 -16.91 -10.26
N ASP A 316 -8.54 -17.18 -11.16
CA ASP A 316 -8.47 -18.33 -12.06
C ASP A 316 -7.29 -18.23 -13.02
N ALA A 317 -7.00 -17.04 -13.57
CA ALA A 317 -5.83 -16.83 -14.41
C ALA A 317 -4.53 -17.13 -13.66
N VAL A 318 -4.36 -16.63 -12.42
CA VAL A 318 -3.19 -16.94 -11.59
C VAL A 318 -3.05 -18.44 -11.37
N LEU A 319 -4.13 -19.12 -10.98
CA LEU A 319 -4.10 -20.55 -10.68
C LEU A 319 -3.80 -21.39 -11.93
N GLN A 320 -4.32 -21.00 -13.11
CA GLN A 320 -3.99 -21.64 -14.39
C GLN A 320 -2.50 -21.46 -14.75
N GLU A 321 -1.92 -20.28 -14.52
CA GLU A 321 -0.48 -20.07 -14.74
C GLU A 321 0.39 -20.90 -13.79
N VAL A 322 -0.04 -21.07 -12.53
CA VAL A 322 0.63 -21.95 -11.57
C VAL A 322 0.58 -23.40 -12.02
N GLU A 323 -0.59 -23.89 -12.47
CA GLU A 323 -0.75 -25.21 -13.07
C GLU A 323 0.13 -25.39 -14.33
N ALA A 324 0.32 -24.32 -15.11
CA ALA A 324 1.24 -24.27 -16.25
C ALA A 324 2.74 -24.19 -15.87
N GLY A 325 3.04 -24.19 -14.57
CA GLY A 325 4.40 -24.21 -14.02
C GLY A 325 5.05 -22.84 -13.90
N TRP A 326 4.29 -21.75 -13.87
CA TRP A 326 4.80 -20.39 -13.64
C TRP A 326 5.65 -20.32 -12.36
N LEU A 327 5.15 -20.87 -11.25
CA LEU A 327 5.85 -20.79 -9.94
C LEU A 327 7.20 -21.50 -9.94
N ARG A 328 7.34 -22.59 -10.73
CA ARG A 328 8.60 -23.34 -10.88
C ARG A 328 9.63 -22.58 -11.71
N LYS A 329 9.18 -21.70 -12.60
CA LYS A 329 10.05 -20.86 -13.46
C LYS A 329 10.43 -19.56 -12.77
N PHE A 330 9.63 -19.10 -11.82
CA PHE A 330 9.86 -17.85 -11.11
C PHE A 330 11.03 -17.97 -10.13
N HIS A 331 11.98 -17.04 -10.21
CA HIS A 331 13.16 -17.00 -9.35
C HIS A 331 13.28 -15.63 -8.69
N VAL A 332 13.39 -15.60 -7.36
CA VAL A 332 13.67 -14.37 -6.62
C VAL A 332 15.18 -14.16 -6.58
N LYS A 333 15.68 -13.06 -7.16
CA LYS A 333 17.10 -12.73 -7.08
C LYS A 333 17.52 -12.46 -5.63
N THR A 334 18.77 -12.81 -5.32
CA THR A 334 19.39 -12.67 -4.00
C THR A 334 19.69 -11.23 -3.59
N GLN A 335 19.47 -10.24 -4.47
CA GLN A 335 19.74 -8.83 -4.19
C GLN A 335 18.43 -8.04 -4.13
N ALA A 336 18.15 -7.47 -2.95
CA ALA A 336 17.02 -6.55 -2.77
C ALA A 336 17.17 -5.38 -3.76
N SER A 337 16.19 -5.23 -4.65
CA SER A 337 16.13 -4.08 -5.55
C SER A 337 15.34 -2.98 -4.86
N PHE A 338 16.06 -1.95 -4.43
CA PHE A 338 15.45 -0.76 -3.84
C PHE A 338 14.85 0.13 -4.93
N PHE A 339 13.82 0.90 -4.58
CA PHE A 339 13.26 1.91 -5.47
C PHE A 339 14.37 2.91 -5.84
N GLY A 340 14.57 3.13 -7.15
CA GLY A 340 15.70 3.92 -7.67
C GLY A 340 16.91 3.11 -8.18
N GLY A 341 16.86 1.78 -8.15
CA GLY A 341 17.91 0.94 -8.77
C GLY A 341 19.22 0.86 -7.98
N ASN A 342 19.28 1.45 -6.80
CA ASN A 342 20.46 1.37 -5.92
C ASN A 342 20.63 -0.06 -5.42
N LYS A 343 21.77 -0.66 -5.79
CA LYS A 343 22.21 -1.97 -5.33
C LYS A 343 23.07 -1.77 -4.09
N VAL A 344 22.61 -2.24 -2.93
CA VAL A 344 23.49 -2.37 -1.78
C VAL A 344 24.28 -3.66 -1.97
N ASN A 345 25.61 -3.55 -2.05
CA ASN A 345 26.51 -4.70 -1.99
C ASN A 345 26.55 -5.17 -0.53
N VAL A 346 25.57 -5.97 -0.13
CA VAL A 346 25.65 -6.67 1.16
C VAL A 346 26.55 -7.89 0.95
N SER A 347 27.63 -7.95 1.73
CA SER A 347 28.56 -9.09 1.78
C SER A 347 27.86 -10.35 2.28
N ASP A 348 28.08 -11.48 1.58
CA ASP A 348 27.82 -12.88 1.94
C ASP A 348 26.85 -13.11 3.12
N GLY A 349 25.58 -13.30 2.79
CA GLY A 349 24.49 -13.52 3.75
C GLY A 349 23.10 -13.43 3.10
N GLU A 350 22.84 -14.36 2.18
CA GLU A 350 21.58 -14.77 1.54
C GLU A 350 20.25 -14.22 2.11
N MET A 351 19.81 -13.03 1.71
CA MET A 351 18.42 -12.62 1.89
C MET A 351 17.82 -12.21 0.53
N LYS A 352 17.09 -13.16 -0.07
CA LYS A 352 16.30 -12.93 -1.30
C LYS A 352 15.30 -11.79 -1.07
N ASP A 353 14.85 -11.12 -2.14
CA ASP A 353 13.87 -10.02 -2.02
C ASP A 353 12.58 -10.50 -1.32
N ALA A 354 12.52 -10.25 0.00
CA ALA A 354 11.43 -10.68 0.86
C ALA A 354 10.09 -10.06 0.44
N VAL A 355 10.12 -8.88 -0.20
CA VAL A 355 8.90 -8.21 -0.68
C VAL A 355 8.28 -9.01 -1.83
N MET A 356 9.08 -9.45 -2.80
CA MET A 356 8.56 -10.28 -3.89
C MET A 356 8.08 -11.64 -3.38
N LEU A 357 8.81 -12.25 -2.44
CA LEU A 357 8.43 -13.53 -1.84
C LEU A 357 7.08 -13.45 -1.11
N ARG A 358 6.90 -12.41 -0.28
CA ARG A 358 5.63 -12.12 0.40
C ARG A 358 4.52 -11.88 -0.62
N ALA A 359 4.77 -11.08 -1.64
CA ALA A 359 3.78 -10.77 -2.67
C ALA A 359 3.30 -12.04 -3.40
N VAL A 360 4.22 -12.88 -3.90
CA VAL A 360 3.86 -14.13 -4.59
C VAL A 360 3.08 -15.07 -3.67
N SER A 361 3.54 -15.23 -2.43
CA SER A 361 2.87 -16.09 -1.45
C SER A 361 1.45 -15.62 -1.16
N LEU A 362 1.26 -14.32 -0.91
CA LEU A 362 -0.04 -13.74 -0.60
C LEU A 362 -0.99 -13.75 -1.80
N ILE A 363 -0.49 -13.45 -3.02
CA ILE A 363 -1.25 -13.57 -4.27
C ILE A 363 -1.86 -14.97 -4.38
N LEU A 364 -1.04 -16.01 -4.23
CA LEU A 364 -1.50 -17.40 -4.36
C LEU A 364 -2.56 -17.72 -3.31
N ILE A 365 -2.30 -17.42 -2.03
CA ILE A 365 -3.21 -17.71 -0.92
C ILE A 365 -4.56 -16.99 -1.10
N LYS A 366 -4.54 -15.73 -1.56
CA LYS A 366 -5.77 -14.95 -1.84
C LYS A 366 -6.54 -15.49 -3.05
N CYS A 367 -5.87 -15.93 -4.11
CA CYS A 367 -6.53 -16.58 -5.24
C CYS A 367 -7.27 -17.86 -4.82
N LEU A 368 -6.66 -18.67 -3.95
CA LEU A 368 -7.30 -19.86 -3.37
C LEU A 368 -8.55 -19.48 -2.59
N GLU A 369 -8.48 -18.41 -1.78
CA GLU A 369 -9.62 -17.92 -1.00
C GLU A 369 -10.80 -17.50 -1.89
N ILE A 370 -10.52 -16.68 -2.90
CA ILE A 370 -11.54 -16.16 -3.83
C ILE A 370 -12.24 -17.33 -4.51
N LYS A 371 -11.47 -18.32 -4.99
CA LYS A 371 -12.00 -19.51 -5.63
C LYS A 371 -12.81 -20.39 -4.67
N ALA A 372 -12.32 -20.63 -3.45
CA ALA A 372 -13.01 -21.43 -2.42
C ALA A 372 -14.35 -20.80 -2.01
N ARG A 373 -14.39 -19.46 -1.84
CA ARG A 373 -15.62 -18.71 -1.56
C ARG A 373 -16.63 -18.87 -2.70
N HIS A 374 -16.20 -18.73 -3.95
CA HIS A 374 -17.07 -18.85 -5.11
C HIS A 374 -17.67 -20.26 -5.29
N VAL A 375 -16.85 -21.31 -5.13
CA VAL A 375 -17.33 -22.71 -5.20
C VAL A 375 -18.40 -22.98 -4.14
N SER A 376 -18.21 -22.46 -2.93
CA SER A 376 -19.16 -22.60 -1.82
C SER A 376 -20.51 -21.94 -2.12
N THR A 377 -20.53 -20.86 -2.92
CA THR A 377 -21.76 -20.14 -3.29
C THR A 377 -22.51 -20.72 -4.49
N GLN A 378 -21.81 -21.30 -5.49
CA GLN A 378 -22.44 -21.76 -6.74
C GLN A 378 -22.60 -23.28 -6.86
N GLY A 379 -22.16 -24.07 -5.87
CA GLY A 379 -22.34 -25.54 -5.89
C GLY A 379 -21.66 -26.25 -7.06
N ALA A 380 -20.69 -25.60 -7.71
CA ALA A 380 -20.06 -26.11 -8.93
C ALA A 380 -19.10 -27.28 -8.63
N GLN A 381 -19.27 -28.38 -9.36
CA GLN A 381 -18.64 -29.69 -9.15
C GLN A 381 -17.16 -29.82 -9.56
N ARG A 382 -16.46 -28.74 -9.90
CA ARG A 382 -15.00 -28.83 -10.10
C ARG A 382 -14.31 -28.70 -8.75
N ALA A 383 -14.00 -29.85 -8.15
CA ALA A 383 -13.07 -29.94 -7.03
C ALA A 383 -11.76 -29.27 -7.44
N PHE A 384 -11.53 -28.05 -6.94
CA PHE A 384 -10.24 -27.39 -7.08
C PHE A 384 -9.37 -27.83 -5.90
N ASP A 385 -8.17 -28.31 -6.20
CA ASP A 385 -7.29 -28.90 -5.20
C ASP A 385 -6.43 -27.83 -4.52
N VAL A 386 -6.98 -27.27 -3.44
CA VAL A 386 -6.30 -26.34 -2.53
C VAL A 386 -4.99 -26.94 -2.01
N GLN A 387 -4.95 -28.26 -1.74
CA GLN A 387 -3.78 -28.94 -1.22
C GLN A 387 -2.62 -28.93 -2.20
N SER A 388 -2.87 -29.27 -3.47
CA SER A 388 -1.83 -29.31 -4.50
C SER A 388 -1.17 -27.94 -4.70
N CYS A 389 -1.97 -26.87 -4.75
CA CYS A 389 -1.42 -25.52 -4.92
C CYS A 389 -0.58 -25.07 -3.72
N LEU A 390 -1.04 -25.36 -2.49
CA LEU A 390 -0.28 -25.03 -1.28
C LEU A 390 1.00 -25.85 -1.15
N MET A 391 0.98 -27.12 -1.56
CA MET A 391 2.19 -27.94 -1.63
C MET A 391 3.19 -27.40 -2.65
N GLU A 392 2.72 -26.90 -3.79
CA GLU A 392 3.57 -26.25 -4.79
C GLU A 392 4.17 -24.94 -4.26
N LEU A 393 3.38 -24.14 -3.53
CA LEU A 393 3.89 -22.96 -2.81
C LEU A 393 4.97 -23.35 -1.79
N LEU A 394 4.73 -24.38 -0.96
CA LEU A 394 5.71 -24.84 0.01
C LEU A 394 6.98 -25.34 -0.65
N ALA A 395 6.89 -26.10 -1.75
CA ALA A 395 8.05 -26.56 -2.51
C ALA A 395 8.86 -25.37 -3.06
N PHE A 396 8.18 -24.34 -3.58
CA PHE A 396 8.81 -23.09 -3.99
C PHE A 396 9.50 -22.39 -2.81
N LEU A 397 8.81 -22.21 -1.68
CA LEU A 397 9.36 -21.57 -0.48
C LEU A 397 10.56 -22.35 0.09
N GLN A 398 10.54 -23.67 0.01
CA GLN A 398 11.68 -24.52 0.38
C GLN A 398 12.90 -24.20 -0.47
N GLN A 399 12.76 -24.11 -1.79
CA GLN A 399 13.85 -23.73 -2.69
C GLN A 399 14.34 -22.28 -2.46
N GLN A 400 13.44 -21.39 -2.04
CA GLN A 400 13.77 -19.97 -1.92
C GLN A 400 14.35 -19.57 -0.56
N VAL A 401 13.80 -20.04 0.56
CA VAL A 401 14.13 -19.52 1.90
C VAL A 401 14.28 -20.61 2.97
N LEU A 402 13.50 -21.69 2.94
CA LEU A 402 13.46 -22.64 4.06
C LEU A 402 14.67 -23.60 4.08
N GLN A 403 15.52 -23.64 3.04
CA GLN A 403 16.83 -24.31 3.11
C GLN A 403 17.86 -23.49 3.89
N VAL A 404 17.70 -22.16 3.95
CA VAL A 404 18.63 -21.23 4.61
C VAL A 404 18.31 -21.10 6.11
N LYS A 405 17.01 -21.16 6.47
CA LYS A 405 16.55 -21.16 7.87
C LYS A 405 16.12 -22.58 8.24
N ALA A 406 16.78 -23.22 9.21
CA ALA A 406 16.38 -24.53 9.72
C ALA A 406 14.95 -24.47 10.30
N VAL A 407 13.96 -24.80 9.49
CA VAL A 407 12.55 -24.80 9.88
C VAL A 407 12.26 -26.02 10.73
N THR A 408 11.84 -25.80 11.96
CA THR A 408 11.53 -26.88 12.92
C THR A 408 10.16 -27.50 12.68
N HIS A 409 9.21 -26.77 12.09
CA HIS A 409 7.85 -27.26 11.87
C HIS A 409 7.28 -26.73 10.54
N PRO A 410 6.63 -27.56 9.69
CA PRO A 410 6.18 -27.14 8.37
C PRO A 410 5.34 -25.87 8.38
N CYS A 411 4.42 -25.71 9.35
CA CYS A 411 3.57 -24.51 9.48
C CYS A 411 4.32 -23.21 9.84
N SER A 412 5.62 -23.23 10.15
CA SER A 412 6.35 -22.01 10.50
C SER A 412 6.70 -21.14 9.30
N TRP A 413 6.48 -21.64 8.07
CA TRP A 413 6.79 -20.91 6.83
C TRP A 413 6.11 -19.52 6.79
N ILE A 414 4.89 -19.40 7.32
CA ILE A 414 4.14 -18.14 7.33
C ILE A 414 4.91 -17.05 8.08
N LEU A 415 5.43 -17.36 9.27
CA LEU A 415 6.24 -16.44 10.05
C LEU A 415 7.59 -16.16 9.36
N VAL A 416 8.18 -17.16 8.71
CA VAL A 416 9.45 -16.97 7.99
C VAL A 416 9.29 -16.00 6.81
N VAL A 417 8.15 -16.04 6.12
CA VAL A 417 7.88 -15.20 4.94
C VAL A 417 7.37 -13.81 5.35
N PHE A 418 6.45 -13.73 6.32
CA PHE A 418 5.71 -12.51 6.62
C PHE A 418 6.13 -11.76 7.89
N ALA A 419 7.13 -12.22 8.65
CA ALA A 419 7.51 -11.62 9.94
C ALA A 419 7.75 -10.10 9.94
N ASP A 420 8.23 -9.50 8.84
CA ASP A 420 8.51 -8.06 8.81
C ASP A 420 7.30 -7.18 8.43
N GLN A 421 6.12 -7.78 8.17
CA GLN A 421 4.92 -7.07 7.70
C GLN A 421 3.67 -7.69 8.35
N ASP A 422 3.24 -7.10 9.47
CA ASP A 422 2.13 -7.60 10.29
C ASP A 422 0.81 -7.72 9.50
N ASP A 423 0.52 -6.76 8.63
CA ASP A 423 -0.67 -6.79 7.77
C ASP A 423 -0.74 -8.03 6.87
N ASP A 424 0.33 -8.29 6.12
CA ASP A 424 0.41 -9.46 5.23
C ASP A 424 0.41 -10.77 6.07
N LEU A 425 1.01 -10.77 7.26
CA LEU A 425 1.03 -11.92 8.18
C LEU A 425 -0.37 -12.26 8.71
N ILE A 426 -1.11 -11.28 9.21
CA ILE A 426 -2.44 -11.50 9.77
C ILE A 426 -3.45 -11.81 8.67
N GLU A 427 -3.38 -11.12 7.52
CA GLU A 427 -4.22 -11.42 6.36
C GLU A 427 -3.98 -12.85 5.85
N SER A 428 -2.72 -13.27 5.69
CA SER A 428 -2.43 -14.65 5.29
C SER A 428 -2.93 -15.67 6.33
N ALA A 429 -2.74 -15.43 7.63
CA ALA A 429 -3.25 -16.31 8.68
C ALA A 429 -4.79 -16.45 8.65
N LYS A 430 -5.51 -15.34 8.41
CA LYS A 430 -6.98 -15.32 8.23
C LYS A 430 -7.44 -16.14 7.03
N VAL A 431 -6.72 -16.02 5.92
CA VAL A 431 -7.06 -16.77 4.71
C VAL A 431 -6.79 -18.26 4.91
N LEU A 432 -5.66 -18.63 5.51
CA LEU A 432 -5.30 -20.03 5.72
C LEU A 432 -6.27 -20.77 6.64
N ILE A 433 -6.77 -20.13 7.71
CA ILE A 433 -7.83 -20.75 8.53
C ILE A 433 -9.13 -20.92 7.73
N THR A 434 -9.46 -19.98 6.85
CA THR A 434 -10.64 -20.08 5.98
C THR A 434 -10.52 -21.24 5.00
N LEU A 435 -9.34 -21.40 4.38
CA LEU A 435 -9.03 -22.52 3.48
C LEU A 435 -9.04 -23.86 4.22
N TYR A 436 -8.44 -23.91 5.41
CA TYR A 436 -8.47 -25.10 6.26
C TYR A 436 -9.90 -25.54 6.58
N LEU A 437 -10.77 -24.61 7.00
CA LEU A 437 -12.16 -24.89 7.30
C LEU A 437 -12.94 -25.35 6.04
N HIS A 438 -12.69 -24.73 4.89
CA HIS A 438 -13.28 -25.14 3.62
C HIS A 438 -12.88 -26.58 3.27
N GLN A 439 -11.60 -26.92 3.37
CA GLN A 439 -11.09 -28.24 3.04
C GLN A 439 -11.57 -29.32 4.02
N ARG A 440 -11.66 -28.98 5.32
CA ARG A 440 -12.27 -29.84 6.34
C ARG A 440 -13.76 -30.10 6.11
N SER A 441 -14.47 -29.16 5.48
CA SER A 441 -15.88 -29.37 5.08
C SER A 441 -16.03 -30.35 3.90
N LEU A 442 -14.99 -30.50 3.07
CA LEU A 442 -14.96 -31.38 1.90
C LEU A 442 -14.42 -32.78 2.22
N SER A 443 -13.46 -32.88 3.16
CA SER A 443 -12.73 -34.11 3.48
C SER A 443 -12.91 -34.48 4.96
N SER A 444 -13.33 -35.71 5.25
CA SER A 444 -13.55 -36.19 6.62
C SER A 444 -12.26 -36.66 7.36
N SER A 445 -11.08 -36.41 6.80
CA SER A 445 -9.80 -36.85 7.37
C SER A 445 -8.97 -35.64 7.81
N ASP A 446 -8.88 -35.46 9.13
CA ASP A 446 -8.28 -34.28 9.77
C ASP A 446 -6.73 -34.32 9.90
N SER A 447 -6.10 -35.45 9.55
CA SER A 447 -4.75 -35.78 10.04
C SER A 447 -3.56 -35.20 9.26
N ALA A 448 -3.76 -34.45 8.17
CA ALA A 448 -2.67 -34.03 7.26
C ALA A 448 -2.40 -32.52 7.20
N ALA A 449 -3.10 -31.69 7.99
CA ALA A 449 -3.03 -30.22 7.89
C ALA A 449 -1.62 -29.62 8.06
N CYS A 450 -0.78 -30.27 8.87
CA CYS A 450 0.61 -29.86 9.04
C CYS A 450 1.48 -30.19 7.83
N GLU A 451 1.19 -31.23 7.06
CA GLU A 451 2.01 -31.66 5.91
C GLU A 451 2.08 -30.59 4.82
N TRP A 452 0.95 -29.92 4.58
CA TRP A 452 0.81 -28.79 3.68
C TRP A 452 0.78 -27.44 4.43
N GLY A 453 1.29 -27.42 5.66
CA GLY A 453 1.66 -26.19 6.37
C GLY A 453 0.51 -25.27 6.78
N CYS A 454 -0.72 -25.78 6.91
CA CYS A 454 -1.93 -24.97 7.08
C CYS A 454 -2.76 -25.29 8.33
N ASN A 455 -2.13 -25.85 9.36
CA ASN A 455 -2.82 -26.07 10.63
C ASN A 455 -3.01 -24.73 11.38
N PRO A 456 -4.25 -24.26 11.59
CA PRO A 456 -4.51 -22.96 12.22
C PRO A 456 -4.06 -22.90 13.68
N HIS A 457 -4.12 -24.03 14.41
CA HIS A 457 -3.60 -24.09 15.78
C HIS A 457 -2.09 -23.92 15.81
N CYS A 458 -1.38 -24.50 14.85
CA CYS A 458 0.06 -24.31 14.73
C CYS A 458 0.41 -22.85 14.40
N HIS A 459 -0.27 -22.23 13.43
CA HIS A 459 -0.01 -20.83 13.06
C HIS A 459 -0.18 -19.89 14.26
N PHE A 460 -1.30 -19.97 14.96
CA PHE A 460 -1.56 -19.10 16.11
C PHE A 460 -0.57 -19.35 17.24
N THR A 461 -0.27 -20.62 17.55
CA THR A 461 0.66 -20.97 18.63
C THR A 461 2.09 -20.52 18.31
N LEU A 462 2.52 -20.68 17.05
CA LEU A 462 3.84 -20.22 16.61
C LEU A 462 3.92 -18.69 16.59
N LEU A 463 2.84 -18.00 16.22
CA LEU A 463 2.75 -16.54 16.31
C LEU A 463 2.92 -16.07 17.75
N LEU A 464 2.15 -16.64 18.70
CA LEU A 464 2.31 -16.32 20.11
C LEU A 464 3.73 -16.62 20.60
N ARG A 465 4.34 -17.72 20.14
CA ARG A 465 5.72 -18.05 20.47
C ARG A 465 6.71 -17.01 19.92
N SER A 466 6.54 -16.49 18.71
CA SER A 466 7.40 -15.42 18.17
C SER A 466 7.24 -14.10 18.91
N LEU A 467 6.05 -13.87 19.48
CA LEU A 467 5.75 -12.72 20.35
C LEU A 467 6.09 -12.97 21.82
N SER A 468 6.81 -14.06 22.15
CA SER A 468 7.12 -14.46 23.53
C SER A 468 5.89 -14.58 24.45
N PHE A 469 4.71 -14.85 23.89
CA PHE A 469 3.41 -14.89 24.57
C PHE A 469 3.00 -13.56 25.22
N ASP A 470 3.52 -12.44 24.70
CA ASP A 470 3.16 -11.11 25.18
C ASP A 470 1.75 -10.72 24.72
N HIS A 471 0.83 -10.60 25.67
CA HIS A 471 -0.56 -10.19 25.39
C HIS A 471 -0.68 -8.70 25.00
N THR A 472 0.33 -7.87 25.28
CA THR A 472 0.30 -6.44 24.93
C THR A 472 0.41 -6.23 23.43
N VAL A 473 1.23 -7.03 22.73
CA VAL A 473 1.32 -6.98 21.26
C VAL A 473 -0.02 -7.39 20.60
N LEU A 474 -0.71 -8.39 21.16
CA LEU A 474 -2.04 -8.78 20.68
C LEU A 474 -3.08 -7.68 20.91
N LEU A 475 -2.94 -6.93 22.00
CA LEU A 475 -3.79 -5.79 22.29
C LEU A 475 -3.55 -4.67 21.27
N ASP A 476 -2.30 -4.40 20.91
CA ASP A 476 -1.95 -3.40 19.90
C ASP A 476 -2.55 -3.79 18.54
N PHE A 477 -2.47 -5.06 18.13
CA PHE A 477 -3.15 -5.55 16.93
C PHE A 477 -4.68 -5.42 17.00
N LEU A 478 -5.29 -5.59 18.18
CA LEU A 478 -6.75 -5.44 18.32
C LEU A 478 -7.22 -3.98 18.29
N ILE A 479 -6.35 -3.03 18.62
CA ILE A 479 -6.67 -1.61 18.67
C ILE A 479 -6.33 -0.92 17.33
N SER A 480 -5.32 -1.43 16.61
CA SER A 480 -4.96 -0.98 15.27
C SER A 480 -6.10 -1.18 14.27
N ASP A 481 -6.32 -0.16 13.44
CA ASP A 481 -7.20 -0.15 12.26
C ASP A 481 -6.51 -0.65 10.98
N GLU A 482 -5.18 -0.79 11.00
CA GLU A 482 -4.37 -1.22 9.85
C GLU A 482 -4.46 -2.74 9.62
N THR A 483 -4.54 -3.51 10.71
CA THR A 483 -4.57 -4.98 10.65
C THR A 483 -5.99 -5.55 10.67
N CYS A 484 -6.23 -6.63 9.93
CA CYS A 484 -7.48 -7.39 10.04
C CYS A 484 -7.51 -8.35 11.25
N PHE A 485 -6.75 -8.04 12.32
CA PHE A 485 -6.53 -8.96 13.43
C PHE A 485 -7.79 -9.28 14.22
N LEU A 486 -8.73 -8.34 14.38
CA LEU A 486 -10.00 -8.62 15.05
C LEU A 486 -10.77 -9.74 14.34
N GLU A 487 -10.87 -9.69 13.00
CA GLU A 487 -11.55 -10.71 12.20
C GLU A 487 -10.86 -12.06 12.36
N TYR A 488 -9.54 -12.09 12.21
CA TYR A 488 -8.73 -13.29 12.40
C TYR A 488 -8.89 -13.88 13.80
N CYS A 489 -8.76 -13.04 14.83
CA CYS A 489 -8.82 -13.44 16.23
C CYS A 489 -10.18 -14.04 16.55
N VAL A 490 -11.28 -13.40 16.17
CA VAL A 490 -12.63 -13.93 16.42
C VAL A 490 -12.85 -15.25 15.67
N LEU A 491 -12.40 -15.35 14.42
CA LEU A 491 -12.51 -16.58 13.63
C LEU A 491 -11.72 -17.73 14.28
N TYR A 492 -10.46 -17.46 14.68
CA TYR A 492 -9.61 -18.43 15.34
C TYR A 492 -10.14 -18.85 16.72
N LEU A 493 -10.57 -17.91 17.56
CA LEU A 493 -11.08 -18.23 18.91
C LEU A 493 -12.35 -19.09 18.85
N LYS A 494 -13.23 -18.88 17.86
CA LYS A 494 -14.36 -19.78 17.61
C LYS A 494 -13.86 -21.19 17.25
N HIS A 495 -12.90 -21.28 16.32
CA HIS A 495 -12.32 -22.55 15.91
C HIS A 495 -11.63 -23.28 17.07
N LEU A 496 -10.83 -22.58 17.89
CA LEU A 496 -10.17 -23.07 19.10
C LEU A 496 -11.17 -23.58 20.14
N ARG A 497 -12.26 -22.84 20.36
CA ARG A 497 -13.34 -23.28 21.26
C ARG A 497 -13.95 -24.58 20.75
N ASP A 498 -14.20 -24.71 19.46
CA ASP A 498 -14.93 -25.85 18.90
C ASP A 498 -14.03 -27.11 18.77
N HIS A 499 -12.73 -26.93 18.51
CA HIS A 499 -11.75 -28.00 18.22
C HIS A 499 -10.60 -28.02 19.22
N TRP A 500 -10.93 -28.05 20.51
CA TRP A 500 -9.94 -27.96 21.59
C TRP A 500 -8.91 -29.13 21.61
N GLN A 501 -9.33 -30.35 21.25
CA GLN A 501 -8.43 -31.50 21.21
C GLN A 501 -7.40 -31.38 20.08
N ASP A 502 -7.80 -30.85 18.93
CA ASP A 502 -6.91 -30.61 17.79
C ASP A 502 -5.84 -29.58 18.16
N PHE A 503 -6.20 -28.56 18.94
CA PHE A 503 -5.27 -27.62 19.55
C PHE A 503 -4.27 -28.30 20.49
N CYS A 504 -4.74 -29.16 21.40
CA CYS A 504 -3.85 -29.90 22.31
C CYS A 504 -2.83 -30.74 21.53
N ASN A 505 -3.29 -31.47 20.50
CA ASN A 505 -2.44 -32.28 19.63
C ASN A 505 -1.40 -31.41 18.91
N ALA A 506 -1.81 -30.26 18.36
CA ALA A 506 -0.92 -29.32 17.68
C ALA A 506 0.17 -28.77 18.62
N CYS A 507 -0.16 -28.43 19.87
CA CYS A 507 0.83 -28.01 20.86
C CYS A 507 1.87 -29.10 21.12
N SER A 508 1.45 -30.35 21.33
CA SER A 508 2.37 -31.47 21.55
C SER A 508 3.25 -31.74 20.31
N CYS A 509 2.70 -31.61 19.10
CA CYS A 509 3.49 -31.73 17.88
C CYS A 509 4.61 -30.68 17.81
N ILE A 510 4.31 -29.41 18.10
CA ILE A 510 5.31 -28.33 18.08
C ILE A 510 6.40 -28.54 19.13
N GLU A 511 6.02 -28.98 20.34
CA GLU A 511 6.97 -29.26 21.43
C GLU A 511 7.95 -30.37 21.03
N ASN A 512 7.42 -31.48 20.48
CA ASN A 512 8.22 -32.63 20.04
C ASN A 512 9.19 -32.25 18.90
N SER A 513 8.75 -31.44 17.94
CA SER A 513 9.61 -30.96 16.85
C SER A 513 10.80 -30.11 17.35
N THR A 514 10.68 -29.46 18.51
CA THR A 514 11.77 -28.67 19.11
C THR A 514 12.73 -29.46 19.99
N THR A 515 12.32 -30.62 20.51
CA THR A 515 13.21 -31.48 21.32
C THR A 515 14.20 -32.30 20.48
N GLU A 516 13.92 -32.51 19.20
CA GLU A 516 14.82 -33.25 18.30
C GLU A 516 15.97 -32.40 17.72
N THR A 517 15.90 -31.07 17.88
CA THR A 517 16.90 -30.11 17.39
C THR A 517 17.39 -29.21 18.53
N HIS A 518 18.31 -29.72 19.34
CA HIS A 518 19.05 -28.86 20.27
C HIS A 518 19.88 -27.85 19.47
N THR A 519 19.74 -26.57 19.87
CA THR A 519 20.38 -25.34 19.34
C THR A 519 19.86 -24.83 18.00
N LEU A 520 19.01 -23.80 18.05
CA LEU A 520 19.11 -22.53 17.29
C LEU A 520 17.86 -21.66 17.56
N SER A 521 18.08 -20.41 17.95
CA SER A 521 17.05 -19.42 18.29
C SER A 521 16.35 -18.87 17.04
N LEU A 522 15.01 -18.79 17.11
CA LEU A 522 14.17 -18.03 16.17
C LEU A 522 14.51 -16.52 16.24
N PRO A 523 14.27 -15.75 15.15
CA PRO A 523 14.61 -14.33 15.12
C PRO A 523 13.87 -13.56 16.21
N HIS A 524 14.66 -12.88 17.04
CA HIS A 524 14.21 -11.97 18.08
C HIS A 524 13.68 -10.69 17.41
N PHE A 525 12.43 -10.30 17.70
CA PHE A 525 12.03 -8.90 17.56
C PHE A 525 12.85 -8.11 18.59
N SER A 526 13.71 -7.20 18.11
CA SER A 526 14.58 -6.40 18.97
C SER A 526 14.09 -4.96 18.97
N GLU A 527 13.54 -4.52 20.09
CA GLU A 527 13.34 -3.11 20.43
C GLU A 527 14.71 -2.44 20.61
N ALA A 528 15.07 -1.51 19.72
CA ALA A 528 16.26 -0.69 19.88
C ALA A 528 16.00 0.46 20.87
N SER A 529 16.31 0.25 22.16
CA SER A 529 16.48 1.34 23.13
C SER A 529 17.98 1.59 23.36
N VAL A 530 18.55 2.55 22.63
CA VAL A 530 19.93 3.00 22.83
C VAL A 530 20.00 3.91 24.07
N LYS A 531 20.64 3.44 25.14
CA LYS A 531 21.24 4.29 26.18
C LYS A 531 22.76 4.31 25.98
N SER A 532 23.27 5.34 25.32
CA SER A 532 24.72 5.57 25.20
C SER A 532 25.22 6.48 26.33
N GLN A 533 26.07 5.93 27.19
CA GLN A 533 26.87 6.66 28.15
C GLN A 533 28.01 7.38 27.40
N LEU A 534 28.14 8.69 27.67
CA LEU A 534 29.22 9.55 27.17
C LEU A 534 30.52 9.26 27.92
N HIS A 535 31.59 8.97 27.18
CA HIS A 535 32.96 9.11 27.67
C HIS A 535 33.72 10.03 26.70
N TYR A 536 34.18 11.17 27.25
CA TYR A 536 34.96 12.20 26.57
C TYR A 536 36.45 11.98 26.86
N ASP A 537 37.31 12.01 25.84
CA ASP A 537 38.72 12.41 26.02
C ASP A 537 39.20 13.16 24.75
N PRO A 538 39.78 14.38 24.86
CA PRO A 538 40.04 15.24 23.71
C PRO A 538 41.54 15.30 23.37
N GLN A 539 41.90 15.03 22.12
CA GLN A 539 42.99 15.71 21.37
C GLN A 539 43.27 14.98 20.05
N PHE A 540 42.90 15.59 18.92
CA PHE A 540 43.77 15.90 17.78
C PHE A 540 42.93 16.60 16.68
N LYS A 541 43.55 17.59 16.05
CA LYS A 541 42.91 18.62 15.22
C LYS A 541 43.32 18.40 13.75
N VAL A 542 42.40 18.71 12.82
CA VAL A 542 42.60 19.24 11.43
C VAL A 542 42.27 18.30 10.25
N VAL A 543 41.11 18.64 9.63
CA VAL A 543 40.75 18.76 8.19
C VAL A 543 40.36 17.51 7.36
N GLY A 544 39.12 17.59 6.84
CA GLY A 544 38.74 17.07 5.52
C GLY A 544 37.56 16.09 5.51
N PHE A 545 36.42 16.54 4.97
CA PHE A 545 35.22 15.76 4.57
C PHE A 545 34.28 15.25 5.67
N ARG A 546 33.34 16.13 6.05
CA ARG A 546 31.95 15.72 6.36
C ARG A 546 31.16 15.76 5.05
N GLN A 547 30.60 14.63 4.63
CA GLN A 547 29.32 14.62 3.94
C GLN A 547 28.36 13.80 4.80
N SER A 548 27.59 14.55 5.59
CA SER A 548 26.25 14.19 6.02
C SER A 548 25.44 13.91 4.77
N LEU A 549 24.77 12.76 4.68
CA LEU A 549 23.92 12.45 3.56
C LEU A 549 22.60 11.83 4.04
N VAL A 550 21.87 12.58 4.86
CA VAL A 550 20.40 12.63 4.77
C VAL A 550 19.95 13.99 5.32
N ASP A 551 19.84 14.98 4.44
CA ASP A 551 19.03 16.17 4.69
C ASP A 551 17.62 15.85 4.16
N TYR A 552 16.73 15.47 5.07
CA TYR A 552 15.29 15.52 4.82
C TYR A 552 14.87 16.99 4.91
N GLU A 553 14.91 17.71 3.79
CA GLU A 553 14.12 18.93 3.65
C GLU A 553 12.69 18.56 3.22
N ASN A 554 11.85 18.50 4.24
CA ASN A 554 10.42 18.77 4.20
C ASN A 554 10.14 20.01 3.33
N SER A 555 9.20 19.89 2.39
CA SER A 555 8.50 21.03 1.82
C SER A 555 7.02 20.93 2.19
N ASP A 556 6.71 21.64 3.28
CA ASP A 556 5.52 22.45 3.54
C ASP A 556 4.26 22.20 2.69
N ASP A 557 3.26 21.52 3.28
CA ASP A 557 1.84 21.87 3.15
C ASP A 557 1.18 21.54 4.51
N SER A 558 1.47 22.39 5.49
CA SER A 558 0.68 22.53 6.73
C SER A 558 -0.48 23.46 6.40
N GLU A 559 -1.67 22.90 6.19
CA GLU A 559 -2.92 23.65 6.34
C GLU A 559 -3.49 23.36 7.74
N ASP A 560 -3.70 24.43 8.48
CA ASP A 560 -4.23 24.46 9.85
C ASP A 560 -5.67 23.90 9.90
N GLU A 561 -5.87 22.71 10.46
CA GLU A 561 -7.18 22.24 10.89
C GLU A 561 -7.45 22.72 12.33
N ASP A 562 -7.84 23.98 12.43
CA ASP A 562 -8.38 24.57 13.66
C ASP A 562 -9.87 24.21 13.79
N LYS A 563 -10.16 23.28 14.70
CA LYS A 563 -11.44 23.07 15.42
C LYS A 563 -12.76 23.32 14.66
N ARG A 564 -13.38 22.24 14.19
CA ARG A 564 -14.86 22.12 14.13
C ARG A 564 -15.37 20.78 14.64
N LEU A 565 -15.24 20.57 15.96
CA LEU A 565 -16.09 19.65 16.71
C LEU A 565 -17.37 20.38 17.12
N SER A 566 -18.43 20.26 16.32
CA SER A 566 -19.82 20.42 16.79
C SER A 566 -20.82 20.06 15.71
N ASN A 567 -21.44 18.87 15.81
CA ASN A 567 -22.90 18.71 15.84
C ASN A 567 -23.31 17.23 15.85
N LEU A 568 -23.26 16.60 17.02
CA LEU A 568 -24.28 15.65 17.45
C LEU A 568 -24.50 15.83 18.97
N GLN A 569 -25.30 16.83 19.33
CA GLN A 569 -25.95 16.87 20.63
C GLN A 569 -27.10 15.86 20.63
N MET A 570 -27.10 14.94 21.61
CA MET A 570 -28.29 14.76 22.44
C MET A 570 -27.92 14.28 23.86
N SER A 571 -27.93 15.25 24.78
CA SER A 571 -28.41 15.19 26.18
C SER A 571 -27.69 14.33 27.24
N ARG A 572 -26.85 14.95 28.10
CA ARG A 572 -27.19 15.33 29.50
C ARG A 572 -25.97 15.85 30.31
N ASN A 573 -26.11 17.10 30.75
CA ASN A 573 -25.79 17.76 32.02
C ASN A 573 -24.57 17.40 32.90
N ASP A 574 -23.80 18.47 33.16
CA ASP A 574 -23.18 18.96 34.41
C ASP A 574 -21.63 19.00 34.48
N GLU A 575 -21.15 20.19 34.87
CA GLU A 575 -19.80 20.76 34.78
C GLU A 575 -18.82 20.26 35.86
N GLU A 576 -17.54 20.05 35.50
CA GLU A 576 -16.31 20.56 36.18
C GLU A 576 -15.00 20.06 35.48
N PRO A 577 -13.82 20.69 35.69
CA PRO A 577 -12.81 20.89 34.63
C PRO A 577 -11.85 19.71 34.42
N VAL A 578 -11.57 19.39 33.15
CA VAL A 578 -10.60 18.35 32.74
C VAL A 578 -9.21 18.97 32.58
N ALA A 579 -8.27 18.52 33.41
CA ALA A 579 -6.84 18.69 33.19
C ALA A 579 -6.36 17.77 32.06
N GLU A 580 -5.48 18.27 31.20
CA GLU A 580 -4.72 17.48 30.22
C GLU A 580 -3.99 16.32 30.90
N ILE A 581 -4.25 15.08 30.47
CA ILE A 581 -3.55 13.88 30.96
C ILE A 581 -2.79 13.21 29.82
N ASP A 582 -1.47 13.21 29.99
CA ASP A 582 -0.45 12.55 29.19
C ASP A 582 -0.56 11.01 29.28
N MET A 583 -0.99 10.37 28.20
CA MET A 583 -1.30 8.93 28.08
C MET A 583 -0.08 8.00 28.23
N ARG A 584 1.15 8.53 28.23
CA ARG A 584 2.37 7.71 28.41
C ARG A 584 2.65 7.32 29.87
N LYS A 585 2.03 7.98 30.85
CA LYS A 585 2.23 7.67 32.28
C LYS A 585 1.25 6.64 32.86
N ALA A 586 0.13 6.37 32.18
CA ALA A 586 -0.84 5.36 32.63
C ALA A 586 -0.34 3.91 32.45
N GLY A 587 0.58 3.67 31.51
CA GLY A 587 1.22 2.36 31.32
C GLY A 587 2.20 1.99 32.44
N ALA A 588 2.94 2.96 32.98
CA ALA A 588 3.94 2.70 34.03
C ALA A 588 3.32 2.52 35.43
N GLN A 589 2.18 3.15 35.72
CA GLN A 589 1.46 2.99 36.99
C GLN A 589 0.56 1.74 37.05
N ALA A 590 0.37 1.02 35.93
CA ALA A 590 -0.41 -0.22 35.89
C ALA A 590 0.37 -1.46 36.39
N VAL A 591 1.68 -1.34 36.61
CA VAL A 591 2.56 -2.46 37.01
C VAL A 591 2.51 -2.75 38.52
N SER A 592 2.17 -1.77 39.37
CA SER A 592 2.25 -1.95 40.83
C SER A 592 0.98 -2.50 41.48
N ALA A 593 -0.19 -2.37 40.86
CA ALA A 593 -1.46 -2.85 41.44
C ALA A 593 -1.83 -4.29 41.02
N SER A 594 -1.09 -4.89 40.09
CA SER A 594 -1.32 -6.27 39.64
C SER A 594 -0.72 -7.33 40.58
N ALA A 595 0.16 -6.94 41.52
CA ALA A 595 0.86 -7.87 42.39
C ALA A 595 -0.08 -8.65 43.34
N ASP A 596 -1.11 -7.99 43.88
CA ASP A 596 -1.97 -8.58 44.93
C ASP A 596 -3.02 -9.56 44.40
N THR A 597 -3.24 -9.62 43.07
CA THR A 597 -4.09 -10.65 42.44
C THR A 597 -3.26 -11.75 41.75
N MET A 598 -1.95 -11.53 41.58
CA MET A 598 -1.02 -12.43 40.87
C MET A 598 -0.56 -13.62 41.72
N GLU A 599 -0.56 -13.48 43.06
CA GLU A 599 0.02 -14.49 43.94
C GLU A 599 -0.85 -15.76 44.12
N LYS A 600 -2.06 -15.81 43.54
CA LYS A 600 -2.97 -16.96 43.62
C LYS A 600 -3.10 -17.79 42.34
N ILE A 601 -2.40 -17.43 41.25
CA ILE A 601 -2.46 -18.15 39.96
C ILE A 601 -1.11 -18.77 39.57
N SER A 602 -0.02 -18.43 40.27
CA SER A 602 1.35 -18.73 39.84
C SER A 602 1.88 -20.14 40.15
N THR A 603 1.10 -21.09 40.67
CA THR A 603 1.63 -22.41 41.09
C THR A 603 0.85 -23.64 40.61
N ALA A 604 0.20 -23.58 39.44
CA ALA A 604 -0.37 -24.76 38.78
C ALA A 604 -0.05 -24.83 37.27
N SER A 605 0.96 -25.65 36.92
CA SER A 605 1.27 -26.22 35.59
C SER A 605 1.45 -25.28 34.38
N THR A 606 2.29 -24.25 34.47
CA THR A 606 2.64 -23.35 33.34
C THR A 606 3.73 -23.87 32.39
N GLU A 607 4.18 -25.13 32.54
CA GLU A 607 5.43 -25.58 31.92
C GLU A 607 5.32 -25.93 30.43
N GLY A 608 4.11 -26.15 29.90
CA GLY A 608 3.85 -26.48 28.50
C GLY A 608 3.29 -25.33 27.64
N LEU A 609 3.47 -25.44 26.33
CA LEU A 609 3.02 -24.52 25.28
C LEU A 609 1.52 -24.22 25.38
N ARG A 610 0.70 -25.25 25.65
CA ARG A 610 -0.73 -25.12 25.91
C ARG A 610 -1.03 -24.13 27.05
N GLY A 611 -0.32 -24.27 28.17
CA GLY A 611 -0.50 -23.42 29.35
C GLY A 611 -0.16 -21.97 29.05
N LYS A 612 0.93 -21.73 28.31
CA LYS A 612 1.35 -20.38 27.89
C LYS A 612 0.33 -19.69 26.98
N VAL A 613 -0.24 -20.41 26.01
CA VAL A 613 -1.29 -19.88 25.13
C VAL A 613 -2.53 -19.48 25.94
N VAL A 614 -3.00 -20.35 26.84
CA VAL A 614 -4.18 -20.08 27.67
C VAL A 614 -3.94 -18.90 28.61
N LEU A 615 -2.76 -18.82 29.23
CA LEU A 615 -2.38 -17.70 30.10
C LEU A 615 -2.37 -16.38 29.33
N CYS A 616 -1.72 -16.34 28.16
CA CYS A 616 -1.67 -15.15 27.30
C CYS A 616 -3.07 -14.65 26.93
N LEU A 617 -3.98 -15.55 26.54
CA LEU A 617 -5.37 -15.20 26.21
C LEU A 617 -6.17 -14.73 27.44
N ALA A 618 -5.90 -15.29 28.63
CA ALA A 618 -6.52 -14.87 29.87
C ALA A 618 -6.07 -13.46 30.29
N GLU A 619 -4.78 -13.17 30.18
CA GLU A 619 -4.22 -11.83 30.41
C GLU A 619 -4.80 -10.80 29.43
N LEU A 620 -4.86 -11.15 28.15
CA LEU A 620 -5.51 -10.32 27.12
C LEU A 620 -6.97 -10.01 27.50
N ARG A 621 -7.73 -11.02 27.94
CA ARG A 621 -9.12 -10.83 28.40
C ARG A 621 -9.21 -9.85 29.56
N ILE A 622 -8.33 -9.97 30.55
CA ILE A 622 -8.31 -9.10 31.73
C ILE A 622 -8.06 -7.65 31.30
N VAL A 623 -7.08 -7.41 30.43
CA VAL A 623 -6.73 -6.06 29.98
C VAL A 623 -7.85 -5.46 29.13
N ILE A 624 -8.43 -6.20 28.18
CA ILE A 624 -9.58 -5.73 27.38
C ILE A 624 -10.78 -5.42 28.29
N SER A 625 -11.07 -6.27 29.28
CA SER A 625 -12.17 -6.03 30.24
C SER A 625 -11.97 -4.73 31.00
N ARG A 626 -10.73 -4.47 31.45
CA ARG A 626 -10.36 -3.23 32.15
C ARG A 626 -10.51 -2.00 31.26
N LEU A 627 -10.02 -2.06 30.02
CA LEU A 627 -10.14 -0.94 29.06
C LEU A 627 -11.60 -0.65 28.71
N HIS A 628 -12.39 -1.70 28.45
CA HIS A 628 -13.81 -1.57 28.16
C HIS A 628 -14.59 -0.99 29.34
N SER A 629 -14.30 -1.43 30.58
CA SER A 629 -14.94 -0.87 31.78
C SER A 629 -14.66 0.62 31.99
N LYS A 630 -13.56 1.13 31.42
CA LYS A 630 -13.16 2.54 31.46
C LYS A 630 -13.57 3.33 30.21
N GLY A 631 -14.24 2.70 29.23
CA GLY A 631 -14.59 3.34 27.97
C GLY A 631 -13.40 3.68 27.07
N LEU A 632 -12.25 3.01 27.25
CA LEU A 632 -10.99 3.27 26.53
C LEU A 632 -10.73 2.29 25.38
N PHE A 633 -11.65 1.36 25.12
CA PHE A 633 -11.50 0.39 24.04
C PHE A 633 -12.23 0.90 22.77
N PRO A 634 -11.61 0.85 21.58
CA PRO A 634 -12.08 1.58 20.39
C PRO A 634 -13.44 1.11 19.85
N TYR A 635 -13.90 -0.09 20.21
CA TYR A 635 -15.19 -0.66 19.81
C TYR A 635 -15.79 -1.50 20.94
N ASN A 636 -16.94 -2.15 20.72
CA ASN A 636 -17.57 -3.00 21.72
C ASN A 636 -16.96 -4.43 21.72
N PRO A 637 -16.17 -4.85 22.72
CA PRO A 637 -15.50 -6.15 22.74
C PRO A 637 -16.34 -7.25 23.39
N SER A 638 -17.64 -7.04 23.66
CA SER A 638 -18.46 -7.97 24.44
C SER A 638 -18.47 -9.40 23.88
N CYS A 639 -18.50 -9.56 22.56
CA CYS A 639 -18.46 -10.88 21.92
C CYS A 639 -17.07 -11.53 22.04
N LEU A 640 -16.01 -10.74 21.88
CA LEU A 640 -14.62 -11.19 22.03
C LEU A 640 -14.35 -11.67 23.47
N LEU A 641 -14.76 -10.88 24.46
CA LEU A 641 -14.63 -11.22 25.88
C LEU A 641 -15.35 -12.53 26.24
N LYS A 642 -16.54 -12.79 25.67
CA LYS A 642 -17.27 -14.05 25.85
C LYS A 642 -16.49 -15.25 25.27
N LEU A 643 -15.87 -15.09 24.09
CA LEU A 643 -15.06 -16.14 23.48
C LEU A 643 -13.81 -16.45 24.31
N LEU A 644 -13.09 -15.41 24.75
CA LEU A 644 -11.90 -15.56 25.60
C LEU A 644 -12.24 -16.26 26.92
N LEU A 645 -13.35 -15.90 27.57
CA LEU A 645 -13.80 -16.55 28.80
C LEU A 645 -14.14 -18.04 28.59
N ALA A 646 -14.76 -18.39 27.46
CA ALA A 646 -15.07 -19.78 27.14
C ALA A 646 -13.80 -20.63 26.96
N ILE A 647 -12.76 -20.05 26.35
CA ILE A 647 -11.45 -20.71 26.17
C ILE A 647 -10.75 -20.90 27.51
N GLU A 648 -10.73 -19.87 28.36
CA GLU A 648 -10.17 -19.95 29.72
C GLU A 648 -10.84 -21.06 30.54
N THR A 649 -12.16 -21.15 30.48
CA THR A 649 -12.94 -22.18 31.18
C THR A 649 -12.55 -23.59 30.70
N LYS A 650 -12.39 -23.79 29.39
CA LYS A 650 -11.92 -25.07 28.83
C LYS A 650 -10.51 -25.44 29.30
N GLY A 651 -9.59 -24.47 29.32
CA GLY A 651 -8.23 -24.66 29.82
C GLY A 651 -8.17 -25.08 31.29
N GLN A 652 -9.14 -24.63 32.11
CA GLN A 652 -9.25 -25.00 33.53
C GLN A 652 -9.86 -26.39 33.74
N LEU A 653 -10.83 -26.80 32.93
CA LEU A 653 -11.54 -28.09 33.04
C LEU A 653 -10.65 -29.32 32.79
N GLU A 654 -9.65 -29.19 31.91
CA GLU A 654 -8.75 -30.29 31.54
C GLU A 654 -7.45 -30.35 32.36
N ASN A 655 -7.32 -29.49 33.38
CA ASN A 655 -6.28 -29.54 34.42
C ASN A 655 -6.94 -29.62 35.81
N PRO A 656 -7.51 -30.78 36.22
CA PRO A 656 -8.34 -30.88 37.42
C PRO A 656 -7.57 -30.78 38.74
N THR A 657 -6.24 -30.72 38.72
CA THR A 657 -5.39 -30.75 39.94
C THR A 657 -5.52 -29.51 40.83
N ALA A 658 -6.28 -28.49 40.43
CA ALA A 658 -6.59 -27.33 41.27
C ALA A 658 -7.84 -27.50 42.16
N LEU A 659 -8.62 -28.58 42.04
CA LEU A 659 -9.89 -28.76 42.76
C LEU A 659 -9.81 -29.49 44.11
N GLN A 660 -8.61 -29.78 44.61
CA GLN A 660 -8.42 -30.34 45.96
C GLN A 660 -7.49 -29.46 46.80
N LEU A 661 -7.98 -28.29 47.20
CA LEU A 661 -7.66 -27.60 48.46
C LEU A 661 -8.56 -26.35 48.51
N LYS A 662 -9.81 -26.57 48.89
CA LYS A 662 -10.71 -25.49 49.35
C LYS A 662 -10.58 -25.32 50.84
#